data_AF-A0A2A3AWR7-F1
#
_entry.id   AF-A0A2A3AWR7-F1
#
_cell.length_a   1.000
_cell.length_b   1.000
_cell.length_c   1.000
_cell.angle_alpha   90.00
_cell.angle_beta   90.00
_cell.angle_gamma   90.00
#
_symmetry.space_group_name_H-M   'P 1'
#
loop_
_entity.id
_entity.type
_entity.pdbx_description
1 polymer ?
#
loop_
_entity_poly.entity_id
_entity_poly.type
_entity_poly.pdbx_seq_one_letter_code
_entity_poly.pdbx_strand_id
1 'polypeptide(L)'
;MATTTVSGSTVTFSNSGAAANLTQSGSEDGSLLFTFDVLAASGGGTKTTIYSVDDGIKNDDGGAGIVVTNKAFADYNKDLLIQDGAVSSVTFATETTTKGATIWIGTDGKIHYDASSLSAEIQALGANQTFTDTFQYTIKMSNGTLSVGTLSVVISGSNDAAVIGTPTVADVTEDSANPTLTASGTISISDADQNQSSFQTTVSGDAGNLGSLTLASDGSYTYSVANAAVQYLGATDTKIDTFTVTALDGTTKQVSFTIHGVNDAAVIGTPTVADVTEDSANPTLTASGTISISDADQNQSSFQTTVSGDAGNLGSLTLASDGSYTYSVANAAVQYLGATDTKIDTFTVTALDGTTKQVSFTIHGVNDAAVIAGTSTGSVTEDAVLNASGTLSASDPDAGQNSFQVHNGSNPIAGTYGSLTIDAGGNWVYTLNNAAANVQALTSADHPHDQIHVASADGTDHVIDITVNGADEPVTNHAPTAPVFVMSTAASTDGNTIDLGHFFSTDPDAGDSITYSGTFSISGGTWNINSTSGELTATGIGLGSDASGTLTVTATDAHATATSQTFNVWIGHSNSGSANDTMILSSTNPNIADGRAGADGLTGSSGVDYIFGGGDNDTIKGLGGADWLSGGAGDDHFRFEAVSDSTRAAFDTILDFQHGTAATGHDFIDFASALALTATGTVSGGNLAAHTVAWQSDGSGNTIVYANTGASAESVAGGAHIIEIHLMGVSTLTANDFNLSA
;
A
#
# COMPACT_ATOMS: atom_id res chain seq x y z
N MET A 1 55.18 -80.70 -53.33
CA MET A 1 54.75 -82.08 -53.61
C MET A 1 55.65 -82.65 -54.70
N ALA A 2 56.17 -83.86 -54.50
CA ALA A 2 56.67 -84.70 -55.59
C ALA A 2 55.64 -85.81 -55.86
N THR A 3 55.32 -86.07 -57.13
CA THR A 3 54.78 -87.31 -57.76
C THR A 3 54.36 -86.96 -59.21
N THR A 4 54.55 -87.71 -60.31
CA THR A 4 55.10 -89.05 -60.62
C THR A 4 55.23 -89.27 -62.17
N THR A 5 56.27 -90.01 -62.60
CA THR A 5 56.51 -91.03 -63.68
C THR A 5 55.44 -91.26 -64.79
N VAL A 6 55.70 -91.53 -66.11
CA VAL A 6 56.34 -92.72 -66.76
C VAL A 6 56.83 -92.50 -68.24
N SER A 7 58.03 -93.04 -68.50
CA SER A 7 58.73 -93.59 -69.71
C SER A 7 57.92 -93.92 -71.01
N GLY A 8 58.44 -93.82 -72.24
CA GLY A 8 59.81 -93.54 -72.69
C GLY A 8 60.04 -93.73 -74.20
N SER A 9 61.07 -93.05 -74.70
CA SER A 9 62.07 -93.59 -75.64
C SER A 9 63.40 -93.10 -75.08
N THR A 10 63.99 -93.96 -74.25
CA THR A 10 65.28 -93.85 -73.55
C THR A 10 65.49 -92.61 -72.66
N VAL A 11 65.31 -92.88 -71.35
CA VAL A 11 65.48 -92.01 -70.19
C VAL A 11 66.88 -92.24 -69.59
N THR A 12 67.50 -91.19 -69.05
CA THR A 12 68.40 -91.32 -67.88
C THR A 12 68.44 -89.99 -67.14
N PHE A 13 67.71 -89.87 -66.02
CA PHE A 13 67.95 -88.80 -65.06
C PHE A 13 69.22 -89.15 -64.29
N SER A 14 70.26 -88.34 -64.38
CA SER A 14 71.43 -88.50 -63.53
C SER A 14 71.17 -87.88 -62.16
N ASN A 15 71.14 -88.74 -61.15
CA ASN A 15 71.77 -88.57 -59.84
C ASN A 15 71.92 -87.11 -59.34
N SER A 16 70.94 -86.66 -58.55
CA SER A 16 71.02 -85.61 -57.52
C SER A 16 71.59 -84.22 -57.88
N GLY A 17 71.12 -83.57 -58.96
CA GLY A 17 71.75 -82.30 -59.41
C GLY A 17 70.93 -81.24 -60.18
N ALA A 18 69.60 -81.31 -60.32
CA ALA A 18 68.83 -80.36 -61.15
C ALA A 18 68.37 -79.10 -60.38
N ALA A 19 68.15 -77.98 -61.08
CA ALA A 19 67.59 -76.78 -60.47
C ALA A 19 66.17 -77.05 -59.98
N ALA A 20 65.84 -76.55 -58.79
CA ALA A 20 64.55 -76.76 -58.14
C ALA A 20 63.77 -75.44 -58.11
N ASN A 21 62.46 -75.53 -58.18
CA ASN A 21 61.63 -74.37 -57.85
C ASN A 21 61.67 -74.19 -56.33
N LEU A 22 62.01 -72.99 -55.88
CA LEU A 22 62.12 -72.67 -54.47
C LEU A 22 61.23 -71.47 -54.16
N THR A 23 60.58 -71.51 -53.01
CA THR A 23 59.81 -70.40 -52.49
C THR A 23 60.41 -70.00 -51.15
N GLN A 24 60.69 -68.72 -50.98
CA GLN A 24 61.03 -68.15 -49.69
C GLN A 24 59.92 -67.20 -49.26
N SER A 25 59.47 -67.33 -48.02
CA SER A 25 58.42 -66.51 -47.45
C SER A 25 58.98 -65.55 -46.41
N GLY A 26 58.43 -64.35 -46.37
CA GLY A 26 58.74 -63.34 -45.35
C GLY A 26 57.49 -62.60 -44.87
N SER A 27 57.72 -61.67 -43.96
CA SER A 27 56.71 -60.71 -43.47
C SER A 27 57.11 -59.33 -43.95
N GLU A 28 56.15 -58.44 -44.16
CA GLU A 28 56.42 -57.04 -44.55
C GLU A 28 57.31 -56.29 -43.54
N ASP A 29 57.17 -56.60 -42.25
CA ASP A 29 57.98 -56.06 -41.14
C ASP A 29 59.36 -56.73 -40.99
N GLY A 30 59.64 -57.71 -41.84
CA GLY A 30 60.86 -58.50 -41.82
C GLY A 30 62.00 -57.90 -42.64
N SER A 31 63.08 -58.67 -42.78
CA SER A 31 64.11 -58.35 -43.77
C SER A 31 63.54 -58.45 -45.18
N LEU A 32 63.69 -57.39 -45.97
CA LEU A 32 63.40 -57.40 -47.41
C LEU A 32 64.56 -57.92 -48.26
N LEU A 33 65.66 -58.32 -47.61
CA LEU A 33 66.78 -59.03 -48.20
C LEU A 33 66.63 -60.53 -47.93
N PHE A 34 66.60 -61.30 -49.01
CA PHE A 34 66.40 -62.74 -49.04
C PHE A 34 67.59 -63.41 -49.74
N THR A 35 67.96 -64.61 -49.27
CA THR A 35 69.10 -65.35 -49.84
C THR A 35 68.69 -66.80 -50.09
N PHE A 36 68.94 -67.27 -51.30
CA PHE A 36 68.62 -68.60 -51.77
C PHE A 36 69.89 -69.43 -51.96
N ASP A 37 70.03 -70.49 -51.15
CA ASP A 37 71.06 -71.52 -51.35
C ASP A 37 70.56 -72.60 -52.31
N VAL A 38 70.54 -72.24 -53.59
CA VAL A 38 69.97 -73.08 -54.64
C VAL A 38 70.80 -74.33 -54.94
N LEU A 39 72.10 -74.31 -54.63
CA LEU A 39 73.03 -75.41 -54.87
C LEU A 39 72.93 -76.49 -53.78
N ALA A 40 72.63 -76.11 -52.53
CA ALA A 40 72.30 -77.08 -51.48
C ALA A 40 71.01 -77.84 -51.80
N ALA A 41 69.99 -77.15 -52.33
CA ALA A 41 68.70 -77.74 -52.70
C ALA A 41 68.80 -78.64 -53.94
N SER A 42 69.77 -78.42 -54.83
CA SER A 42 69.95 -79.24 -56.04
C SER A 42 70.63 -80.58 -55.77
N GLY A 43 71.02 -80.91 -54.53
CA GLY A 43 71.64 -82.20 -54.17
C GLY A 43 73.17 -82.24 -54.14
N GLY A 44 73.85 -81.08 -54.20
CA GLY A 44 75.24 -80.91 -53.72
C GLY A 44 76.37 -81.61 -54.49
N GLY A 45 76.32 -81.68 -55.82
CA GLY A 45 77.42 -82.25 -56.61
C GLY A 45 78.73 -81.44 -56.53
N THR A 46 79.89 -82.10 -56.59
CA THR A 46 81.25 -81.54 -56.35
C THR A 46 81.71 -80.43 -57.33
N LYS A 47 80.87 -80.01 -58.29
CA LYS A 47 81.14 -78.97 -59.30
C LYS A 47 79.89 -78.21 -59.78
N THR A 48 78.82 -78.12 -58.98
CA THR A 48 77.64 -77.29 -59.34
C THR A 48 77.90 -75.82 -59.05
N THR A 49 77.53 -74.94 -59.99
CA THR A 49 77.67 -73.48 -59.84
C THR A 49 76.39 -72.79 -60.29
N ILE A 50 76.02 -71.68 -59.65
CA ILE A 50 74.98 -70.79 -60.17
C ILE A 50 75.55 -70.13 -61.41
N TYR A 51 74.81 -70.23 -62.51
CA TYR A 51 75.26 -69.79 -63.83
C TYR A 51 74.71 -68.40 -64.16
N SER A 52 73.42 -68.17 -63.91
CA SER A 52 72.76 -66.90 -64.22
C SER A 52 71.48 -66.70 -63.38
N VAL A 53 71.00 -65.47 -63.27
CA VAL A 53 69.73 -65.05 -62.67
C VAL A 53 69.07 -63.99 -63.56
N ASP A 54 67.75 -64.03 -63.69
CA ASP A 54 67.03 -63.18 -64.64
C ASP A 54 65.54 -63.05 -64.24
N ASP A 55 64.87 -61.99 -64.69
CA ASP A 55 63.51 -61.64 -64.29
C ASP A 55 62.42 -62.56 -64.86
N GLY A 56 62.78 -63.43 -65.80
CA GLY A 56 61.91 -64.39 -66.46
C GLY A 56 61.13 -63.85 -67.66
N ILE A 57 61.30 -62.59 -68.05
CA ILE A 57 60.75 -62.00 -69.28
C ILE A 57 61.59 -62.44 -70.48
N LYS A 58 60.94 -63.05 -71.46
CA LYS A 58 61.66 -63.59 -72.62
C LYS A 58 62.25 -62.48 -73.51
N ASN A 59 63.59 -62.40 -73.57
CA ASN A 59 64.38 -61.64 -74.56
C ASN A 59 64.35 -60.10 -74.45
N ASP A 60 64.25 -59.51 -73.26
CA ASP A 60 64.18 -58.05 -73.08
C ASP A 60 65.50 -57.37 -72.65
N ASP A 61 66.44 -58.09 -72.06
CA ASP A 61 67.80 -57.64 -71.68
C ASP A 61 68.81 -57.48 -72.83
N GLY A 62 68.43 -57.81 -74.07
CA GLY A 62 69.30 -57.60 -75.23
C GLY A 62 70.49 -58.57 -75.36
N GLY A 63 70.41 -59.78 -74.79
CA GLY A 63 71.36 -60.87 -75.02
C GLY A 63 71.73 -61.03 -76.50
N ALA A 64 72.92 -60.53 -76.86
CA ALA A 64 73.36 -60.44 -78.24
C ALA A 64 73.57 -61.84 -78.87
N GLY A 65 72.82 -62.14 -79.93
CA GLY A 65 73.31 -62.98 -81.03
C GLY A 65 73.55 -64.47 -80.77
N ILE A 66 72.85 -65.12 -79.84
CA ILE A 66 72.86 -66.60 -79.78
C ILE A 66 71.81 -67.16 -80.76
N VAL A 67 72.29 -67.78 -81.85
CA VAL A 67 71.47 -68.57 -82.78
C VAL A 67 71.31 -69.98 -82.21
N VAL A 68 70.18 -70.23 -81.57
CA VAL A 68 69.80 -71.58 -81.12
C VAL A 68 69.24 -72.34 -82.33
N THR A 69 70.02 -73.24 -82.93
CA THR A 69 69.64 -74.00 -84.14
C THR A 69 68.69 -75.17 -83.88
N ASN A 70 68.32 -75.43 -82.62
CA ASN A 70 67.37 -76.47 -82.26
C ASN A 70 66.01 -75.85 -81.90
N LYS A 71 64.96 -76.18 -82.69
CA LYS A 71 63.59 -75.65 -82.56
C LYS A 71 62.93 -75.98 -81.21
N ALA A 72 63.46 -76.96 -80.46
CA ALA A 72 63.02 -77.30 -79.12
C ALA A 72 63.49 -76.30 -78.03
N PHE A 73 64.35 -75.33 -78.38
CA PHE A 73 64.98 -74.39 -77.43
C PHE A 73 64.76 -72.91 -77.79
N ALA A 74 63.88 -72.61 -78.75
CA ALA A 74 63.53 -71.23 -79.14
C ALA A 74 62.66 -70.49 -78.10
N ASP A 75 62.24 -71.18 -77.03
CA ASP A 75 61.28 -70.70 -76.03
C ASP A 75 61.91 -70.39 -74.65
N TYR A 76 63.23 -70.53 -74.51
CA TYR A 76 63.98 -70.25 -73.27
C TYR A 76 64.48 -68.81 -73.24
N ASN A 77 64.50 -68.20 -72.04
CA ASN A 77 65.07 -66.87 -71.87
C ASN A 77 66.56 -66.90 -72.20
N LYS A 78 67.02 -66.08 -73.15
CA LYS A 78 68.37 -66.22 -73.72
C LYS A 78 69.46 -65.76 -72.76
N ASP A 79 69.13 -64.82 -71.89
CA ASP A 79 70.05 -64.31 -70.88
C ASP A 79 70.37 -65.34 -69.80
N LEU A 80 69.42 -66.22 -69.50
CA LEU A 80 69.66 -67.40 -68.65
C LEU A 80 70.72 -68.38 -69.21
N LEU A 81 71.21 -68.19 -70.44
CA LEU A 81 72.30 -68.96 -71.06
C LEU A 81 73.65 -68.21 -71.09
N ILE A 82 73.71 -66.99 -70.57
CA ILE A 82 74.93 -66.21 -70.40
C ILE A 82 75.37 -66.32 -68.93
N GLN A 83 76.68 -66.37 -68.66
CA GLN A 83 77.15 -66.49 -67.29
C GLN A 83 77.21 -65.14 -66.60
N ASP A 84 76.53 -65.02 -65.47
CA ASP A 84 76.59 -63.82 -64.63
C ASP A 84 77.83 -63.82 -63.71
N GLY A 85 78.31 -62.63 -63.41
CA GLY A 85 79.41 -62.42 -62.46
C GLY A 85 78.92 -62.49 -61.02
N ALA A 86 79.65 -63.21 -60.16
CA ALA A 86 79.44 -63.13 -58.71
C ALA A 86 79.95 -61.78 -58.19
N VAL A 87 79.09 -61.03 -57.50
CA VAL A 87 79.40 -59.68 -56.98
C VAL A 87 79.18 -59.60 -55.47
N SER A 88 79.94 -58.72 -54.80
CA SER A 88 79.94 -58.60 -53.33
C SER A 88 78.99 -57.54 -52.78
N SER A 89 78.40 -56.69 -53.63
CA SER A 89 77.40 -55.67 -53.22
C SER A 89 76.57 -55.15 -54.41
N VAL A 90 75.41 -54.57 -54.10
CA VAL A 90 74.33 -54.09 -55.00
C VAL A 90 74.81 -53.12 -56.09
N THR A 91 75.95 -52.44 -55.92
CA THR A 91 76.48 -51.39 -56.80
C THR A 91 76.78 -51.83 -58.25
N PHE A 92 76.72 -53.13 -58.56
CA PHE A 92 76.96 -53.71 -59.88
C PHE A 92 75.89 -54.73 -60.32
N ALA A 93 74.72 -54.78 -59.67
CA ALA A 93 73.65 -55.68 -60.08
C ALA A 93 73.04 -55.21 -61.41
N THR A 94 72.98 -56.10 -62.42
CA THR A 94 72.46 -55.80 -63.76
C THR A 94 70.98 -56.08 -63.92
N GLU A 95 70.39 -56.91 -63.06
CA GLU A 95 69.03 -57.41 -63.25
C GLU A 95 68.06 -57.02 -62.12
N THR A 96 66.87 -56.58 -62.54
CA THR A 96 65.74 -56.29 -61.65
C THR A 96 64.59 -57.22 -62.03
N THR A 97 63.88 -57.74 -61.04
CA THR A 97 62.66 -58.50 -61.30
C THR A 97 61.61 -57.63 -61.99
N THR A 98 60.57 -58.27 -62.55
CA THR A 98 59.41 -57.56 -63.12
C THR A 98 58.68 -56.65 -62.12
N LYS A 99 58.87 -56.88 -60.82
CA LYS A 99 58.33 -56.06 -59.74
C LYS A 99 59.29 -54.99 -59.24
N GLY A 100 60.54 -54.98 -59.71
CA GLY A 100 61.53 -53.93 -59.38
C GLY A 100 62.45 -54.26 -58.19
N ALA A 101 62.47 -55.51 -57.73
CA ALA A 101 63.45 -55.97 -56.74
C ALA A 101 64.79 -56.25 -57.42
N THR A 102 65.90 -56.00 -56.74
CA THR A 102 67.24 -56.26 -57.28
C THR A 102 67.66 -57.70 -57.01
N ILE A 103 68.17 -58.40 -58.02
CA ILE A 103 68.64 -59.79 -57.90
C ILE A 103 70.10 -59.92 -58.34
N TRP A 104 70.89 -60.75 -57.64
CA TRP A 104 72.28 -61.01 -58.05
C TRP A 104 72.83 -62.33 -57.50
N ILE A 105 73.93 -62.80 -58.09
CA ILE A 105 74.73 -63.90 -57.57
C ILE A 105 75.78 -63.33 -56.61
N GLY A 106 75.73 -63.72 -55.34
CA GLY A 106 76.69 -63.30 -54.33
C GLY A 106 78.03 -64.05 -54.44
N THR A 107 79.12 -63.41 -54.00
CA THR A 107 80.44 -64.07 -53.86
C THR A 107 80.45 -65.22 -52.84
N ASP A 108 79.39 -65.34 -52.03
CA ASP A 108 79.12 -66.45 -51.13
C ASP A 108 78.51 -67.69 -51.83
N GLY A 109 78.29 -67.62 -53.15
CA GLY A 109 77.77 -68.72 -53.95
C GLY A 109 76.27 -68.92 -53.80
N LYS A 110 75.53 -67.89 -53.38
CA LYS A 110 74.07 -67.89 -53.24
C LYS A 110 73.43 -66.82 -54.12
N ILE A 111 72.14 -66.93 -54.35
CA ILE A 111 71.36 -65.88 -55.01
C ILE A 111 70.78 -64.96 -53.94
N HIS A 112 70.94 -63.66 -54.12
CA HIS A 112 70.37 -62.65 -53.24
C HIS A 112 69.26 -61.89 -53.97
N TYR A 113 68.24 -61.53 -53.21
CA TYR A 113 67.07 -60.76 -53.65
C TYR A 113 66.87 -59.63 -52.65
N ASP A 114 66.80 -58.39 -53.12
CA ASP A 114 66.61 -57.19 -52.30
C ASP A 114 65.41 -56.39 -52.81
N ALA A 115 64.33 -56.36 -52.02
CA ALA A 115 63.12 -55.61 -52.29
C ALA A 115 63.03 -54.28 -51.51
N SER A 116 64.14 -53.76 -50.97
CA SER A 116 64.15 -52.49 -50.22
C SER A 116 63.62 -51.30 -51.02
N SER A 117 63.82 -51.27 -52.35
CA SER A 117 63.23 -50.28 -53.27
C SER A 117 61.70 -50.31 -53.32
N LEU A 118 61.09 -51.45 -52.98
CA LEU A 118 59.64 -51.69 -52.98
C LEU A 118 59.02 -51.60 -51.57
N SER A 119 59.79 -51.12 -50.59
CA SER A 119 59.38 -51.06 -49.19
C SER A 119 58.04 -50.36 -48.98
N ALA A 120 57.76 -49.26 -49.68
CA ALA A 120 56.48 -48.55 -49.55
C ALA A 120 55.27 -49.34 -50.07
N GLU A 121 55.45 -50.16 -51.10
CA GLU A 121 54.38 -51.00 -51.67
C GLU A 121 54.16 -52.24 -50.81
N ILE A 122 55.24 -52.79 -50.24
CA ILE A 122 55.21 -53.92 -49.32
C ILE A 122 54.61 -53.51 -47.98
N GLN A 123 54.90 -52.32 -47.46
CA GLN A 123 54.33 -51.77 -46.21
C GLN A 123 52.89 -51.26 -46.36
N ALA A 124 52.30 -51.37 -47.55
CA ALA A 124 50.90 -51.05 -47.78
C ALA A 124 50.00 -52.30 -47.78
N LEU A 125 50.56 -53.48 -47.51
CA LEU A 125 49.86 -54.76 -47.53
C LEU A 125 49.12 -54.99 -46.22
N GLY A 126 47.81 -54.81 -46.21
CA GLY A 126 47.02 -55.17 -45.02
C GLY A 126 47.01 -56.68 -44.71
N ALA A 127 46.48 -57.03 -43.54
CA ALA A 127 46.51 -58.41 -43.06
C ALA A 127 45.92 -59.41 -44.07
N ASN A 128 46.67 -60.50 -44.32
CA ASN A 128 46.37 -61.55 -45.30
C ASN A 128 46.51 -61.13 -46.78
N GLN A 129 46.96 -59.92 -47.08
CA GLN A 129 47.46 -59.58 -48.40
C GLN A 129 48.87 -60.16 -48.59
N THR A 130 49.28 -60.40 -49.82
CA THR A 130 50.63 -60.87 -50.12
C THR A 130 51.20 -60.14 -51.32
N PHE A 131 52.48 -59.79 -51.22
CA PHE A 131 53.30 -59.43 -52.37
C PHE A 131 54.04 -60.68 -52.84
N THR A 132 53.82 -61.07 -54.09
CA THR A 132 54.54 -62.18 -54.71
C THR A 132 55.36 -61.68 -55.87
N ASP A 133 56.65 -61.98 -55.83
CA ASP A 133 57.58 -61.76 -56.92
C ASP A 133 58.23 -63.08 -57.33
N THR A 134 58.54 -63.20 -58.61
CA THR A 134 59.11 -64.41 -59.20
C THR A 134 60.18 -64.08 -60.21
N PHE A 135 61.28 -64.82 -60.15
CA PHE A 135 62.38 -64.68 -61.08
C PHE A 135 63.02 -66.06 -61.34
N GLN A 136 63.83 -66.18 -62.37
CA GLN A 136 64.42 -67.43 -62.80
C GLN A 136 65.93 -67.46 -62.55
N TYR A 137 66.46 -68.68 -62.43
CA TYR A 137 67.89 -68.88 -62.30
C TYR A 137 68.33 -70.15 -63.02
N THR A 138 69.58 -70.16 -63.46
CA THR A 138 70.20 -71.32 -64.08
C THR A 138 71.34 -71.84 -63.22
N ILE A 139 71.44 -73.16 -63.05
CA ILE A 139 72.65 -73.81 -62.53
C ILE A 139 73.36 -74.56 -63.64
N LYS A 140 74.69 -74.57 -63.57
CA LYS A 140 75.52 -75.41 -64.42
C LYS A 140 75.93 -76.67 -63.66
N MET A 141 75.54 -77.82 -64.19
CA MET A 141 75.87 -79.14 -63.66
C MET A 141 77.31 -79.54 -64.00
N SER A 142 77.85 -80.53 -63.28
CA SER A 142 79.23 -81.03 -63.44
C SER A 142 79.52 -81.64 -64.82
N ASN A 143 78.48 -82.06 -65.55
CA ASN A 143 78.52 -82.53 -66.93
C ASN A 143 78.47 -81.38 -67.97
N GLY A 144 78.40 -80.12 -67.51
CA GLY A 144 78.34 -78.93 -68.35
C GLY A 144 76.94 -78.51 -68.80
N THR A 145 75.88 -79.28 -68.51
CA THR A 145 74.50 -78.93 -68.89
C THR A 145 73.90 -77.88 -67.96
N LEU A 146 73.05 -77.01 -68.50
CA LEU A 146 72.31 -75.99 -67.77
C LEU A 146 70.92 -76.52 -67.34
N SER A 147 70.47 -76.13 -66.16
CA SER A 147 69.13 -76.43 -65.64
C SER A 147 68.54 -75.16 -65.06
N VAL A 148 67.30 -74.84 -65.46
CA VAL A 148 66.57 -73.64 -65.00
C VAL A 148 65.62 -74.01 -63.86
N GLY A 149 65.53 -73.14 -62.86
CA GLY A 149 64.51 -73.17 -61.81
C GLY A 149 63.88 -71.80 -61.60
N THR A 150 62.72 -71.78 -60.94
CA THR A 150 62.03 -70.53 -60.56
C THR A 150 62.18 -70.28 -59.07
N LEU A 151 62.57 -69.07 -58.71
CA LEU A 151 62.53 -68.56 -57.35
C LEU A 151 61.28 -67.70 -57.18
N SER A 152 60.54 -67.92 -56.10
CA SER A 152 59.39 -67.11 -55.72
C SER A 152 59.61 -66.55 -54.32
N VAL A 153 59.48 -65.24 -54.19
CA VAL A 153 59.45 -64.53 -52.91
C VAL A 153 57.99 -64.19 -52.63
N VAL A 154 57.48 -64.67 -51.49
CA VAL A 154 56.11 -64.36 -51.03
C VAL A 154 56.22 -63.62 -49.71
N ILE A 155 55.89 -62.34 -49.71
CA ILE A 155 55.84 -61.50 -48.50
C ILE A 155 54.38 -61.37 -48.08
N SER A 156 54.08 -61.78 -46.86
CA SER A 156 52.74 -61.59 -46.29
C SER A 156 52.66 -60.25 -45.56
N GLY A 157 51.56 -59.54 -45.79
CA GLY A 157 51.17 -58.35 -45.03
C GLY A 157 50.66 -58.70 -43.65
N SER A 158 51.00 -57.86 -42.70
CA SER A 158 50.47 -57.75 -41.33
C SER A 158 49.41 -56.63 -41.32
N ASN A 159 48.86 -56.30 -40.16
CA ASN A 159 48.05 -55.09 -40.03
C ASN A 159 48.90 -54.03 -39.35
N ASP A 160 49.09 -52.89 -39.99
CA ASP A 160 49.67 -51.72 -39.36
C ASP A 160 48.61 -51.00 -38.54
N ALA A 161 48.97 -50.62 -37.30
CA ALA A 161 48.02 -49.91 -36.44
C ALA A 161 47.87 -48.46 -36.91
N ALA A 162 46.64 -48.01 -37.15
CA ALA A 162 46.36 -46.62 -37.48
C ALA A 162 46.90 -45.63 -36.42
N VAL A 163 47.48 -44.52 -36.86
CA VAL A 163 47.86 -43.39 -36.01
C VAL A 163 46.71 -42.38 -35.96
N ILE A 164 46.01 -42.37 -34.82
CA ILE A 164 44.87 -41.46 -34.57
C ILE A 164 45.35 -40.21 -33.80
N GLY A 165 44.98 -39.02 -34.28
CA GLY A 165 45.27 -37.71 -33.68
C GLY A 165 44.37 -37.34 -32.49
N THR A 166 44.31 -36.06 -32.16
CA THR A 166 43.39 -35.50 -31.15
C THR A 166 42.40 -34.54 -31.80
N PRO A 167 41.24 -34.28 -31.19
CA PRO A 167 40.31 -33.27 -31.69
C PRO A 167 40.98 -31.89 -31.81
N THR A 168 40.72 -31.16 -32.89
CA THR A 168 41.26 -29.79 -33.08
C THR A 168 40.56 -28.75 -32.21
N VAL A 169 39.32 -29.01 -31.79
CA VAL A 169 38.52 -28.19 -30.87
C VAL A 169 37.87 -29.13 -29.85
N ALA A 170 38.29 -29.05 -28.60
CA ALA A 170 37.89 -30.00 -27.56
C ALA A 170 37.15 -29.35 -26.39
N ASP A 171 36.80 -28.06 -26.49
CA ASP A 171 36.22 -27.31 -25.39
C ASP A 171 34.89 -26.68 -25.82
N VAL A 172 33.93 -26.71 -24.91
CA VAL A 172 32.73 -25.86 -24.94
C VAL A 172 32.60 -25.15 -23.61
N THR A 173 32.05 -23.95 -23.63
CA THR A 173 31.75 -23.19 -22.40
C THR A 173 30.25 -23.09 -22.29
N GLU A 174 29.74 -23.34 -21.10
CA GLU A 174 28.35 -23.09 -20.74
C GLU A 174 27.92 -21.66 -21.14
N ASP A 175 26.65 -21.53 -21.53
CA ASP A 175 26.00 -20.30 -21.99
C ASP A 175 26.58 -19.63 -23.25
N SER A 176 27.64 -20.19 -23.83
CA SER A 176 28.17 -19.69 -25.11
C SER A 176 27.17 -19.87 -26.27
N ALA A 177 26.22 -20.81 -26.15
CA ALA A 177 25.09 -20.98 -27.05
C ALA A 177 23.90 -21.69 -26.37
N ASN A 178 22.67 -21.41 -26.83
CA ASN A 178 21.43 -22.00 -26.30
C ASN A 178 20.51 -22.35 -27.49
N PRO A 179 19.98 -23.58 -27.62
CA PRO A 179 19.92 -24.68 -26.64
C PRO A 179 21.08 -25.67 -26.63
N THR A 180 22.04 -25.54 -27.55
CA THR A 180 23.08 -26.56 -27.73
C THR A 180 24.44 -25.92 -27.87
N LEU A 181 25.40 -26.42 -27.09
CA LEU A 181 26.81 -26.11 -27.19
C LEU A 181 27.45 -27.09 -28.16
N THR A 182 28.29 -26.59 -29.06
CA THR A 182 28.92 -27.41 -30.09
C THR A 182 30.42 -27.14 -30.22
N ALA A 183 31.17 -28.22 -30.43
CA ALA A 183 32.57 -28.16 -30.85
C ALA A 183 32.73 -28.99 -32.12
N SER A 184 33.18 -28.37 -33.21
CA SER A 184 33.38 -29.02 -34.50
C SER A 184 34.83 -28.86 -34.95
N GLY A 185 35.34 -29.88 -35.63
CA GLY A 185 36.73 -29.92 -36.05
C GLY A 185 37.07 -31.20 -36.79
N THR A 186 38.34 -31.55 -36.80
CA THR A 186 38.84 -32.79 -37.41
C THR A 186 39.72 -33.57 -36.43
N ILE A 187 39.66 -34.89 -36.46
CA ILE A 187 40.64 -35.78 -35.83
C ILE A 187 41.47 -36.38 -36.97
N SER A 188 42.79 -36.18 -36.97
CA SER A 188 43.65 -36.75 -38.02
C SER A 188 43.76 -38.27 -37.89
N ILE A 189 43.85 -38.96 -39.02
CA ILE A 189 44.10 -40.41 -39.08
C ILE A 189 45.06 -40.71 -40.23
N SER A 190 46.01 -41.61 -39.99
CA SER A 190 46.90 -42.15 -41.02
C SER A 190 47.20 -43.61 -40.74
N ASP A 191 47.32 -44.40 -41.78
CA ASP A 191 47.56 -45.83 -41.75
C ASP A 191 48.50 -46.20 -42.90
N ALA A 192 49.45 -47.10 -42.66
CA ALA A 192 50.37 -47.57 -43.70
C ALA A 192 49.64 -48.47 -44.70
N ASP A 193 48.64 -49.22 -44.23
CA ASP A 193 47.87 -50.15 -45.05
C ASP A 193 46.99 -49.42 -46.08
N GLN A 194 46.99 -49.94 -47.30
CA GLN A 194 46.28 -49.30 -48.41
C GLN A 194 44.77 -49.18 -48.12
N ASN A 195 44.25 -47.94 -48.20
CA ASN A 195 42.85 -47.58 -47.95
C ASN A 195 42.36 -47.76 -46.49
N GLN A 196 43.26 -47.91 -45.51
CA GLN A 196 42.87 -48.05 -44.08
C GLN A 196 42.88 -46.73 -43.29
N SER A 197 43.34 -45.61 -43.88
CA SER A 197 43.35 -44.27 -43.28
C SER A 197 41.95 -43.63 -43.18
N SER A 198 41.03 -44.25 -42.43
CA SER A 198 39.64 -43.83 -42.28
C SER A 198 39.05 -44.29 -40.94
N PHE A 199 38.11 -43.54 -40.38
CA PHE A 199 37.36 -43.94 -39.19
C PHE A 199 36.13 -44.78 -39.52
N GLN A 200 35.74 -45.61 -38.55
CA GLN A 200 34.36 -46.06 -38.42
C GLN A 200 33.50 -44.90 -37.88
N THR A 201 32.31 -44.71 -38.42
CA THR A 201 31.42 -43.58 -38.04
C THR A 201 30.67 -43.80 -36.72
N THR A 202 30.71 -45.02 -36.19
CA THR A 202 30.12 -45.35 -34.89
C THR A 202 31.14 -45.08 -33.80
N VAL A 203 30.76 -44.28 -32.81
CA VAL A 203 31.56 -43.99 -31.62
C VAL A 203 30.87 -44.55 -30.37
N SER A 204 31.64 -44.86 -29.34
CA SER A 204 31.11 -45.27 -28.04
C SER A 204 31.47 -44.23 -26.99
N GLY A 205 30.45 -43.65 -26.32
CA GLY A 205 30.66 -42.74 -25.20
C GLY A 205 30.79 -43.48 -23.87
N ASP A 206 31.63 -42.96 -22.98
CA ASP A 206 31.71 -43.43 -21.60
C ASP A 206 30.39 -43.16 -20.83
N ALA A 207 30.12 -43.97 -19.81
CA ALA A 207 28.93 -43.79 -18.98
C ALA A 207 28.99 -42.46 -18.21
N GLY A 208 27.90 -41.68 -18.25
CA GLY A 208 27.83 -40.37 -17.61
C GLY A 208 28.38 -39.21 -18.47
N ASN A 209 28.61 -39.44 -19.75
CA ASN A 209 28.75 -38.34 -20.71
C ASN A 209 27.42 -37.56 -20.80
N LEU A 210 27.51 -36.23 -20.92
CA LEU A 210 26.34 -35.35 -21.09
C LEU A 210 26.01 -35.11 -22.56
N GLY A 211 27.03 -35.05 -23.39
CA GLY A 211 26.95 -34.78 -24.82
C GLY A 211 27.02 -36.03 -25.69
N SER A 212 27.05 -35.79 -26.99
CA SER A 212 27.16 -36.79 -28.04
C SER A 212 28.21 -36.37 -29.06
N LEU A 213 28.85 -37.34 -29.69
CA LEU A 213 29.85 -37.12 -30.74
C LEU A 213 29.35 -37.77 -32.03
N THR A 214 29.29 -36.98 -33.11
CA THR A 214 29.12 -37.48 -34.48
C THR A 214 30.46 -37.42 -35.18
N LEU A 215 30.94 -38.54 -35.72
CA LEU A 215 32.22 -38.65 -36.42
C LEU A 215 32.01 -39.16 -37.85
N ALA A 216 32.58 -38.45 -38.82
CA ALA A 216 32.65 -38.87 -40.20
C ALA A 216 33.92 -39.69 -40.47
N SER A 217 33.90 -40.48 -41.55
CA SER A 217 35.02 -41.34 -41.94
C SER A 217 36.34 -40.59 -42.19
N ASP A 218 36.25 -39.33 -42.61
CA ASP A 218 37.40 -38.46 -42.86
C ASP A 218 37.96 -37.77 -41.60
N GLY A 219 37.37 -38.05 -40.43
CA GLY A 219 37.76 -37.45 -39.16
C GLY A 219 37.04 -36.14 -38.84
N SER A 220 36.21 -35.59 -39.74
CA SER A 220 35.34 -34.45 -39.42
C SER A 220 34.36 -34.85 -38.33
N TYR A 221 34.23 -34.05 -37.29
CA TYR A 221 33.34 -34.37 -36.17
C TYR A 221 32.51 -33.16 -35.71
N THR A 222 31.46 -33.45 -34.97
CA THR A 222 30.72 -32.49 -34.15
C THR A 222 30.38 -33.12 -32.82
N TYR A 223 30.90 -32.53 -31.74
CA TYR A 223 30.46 -32.77 -30.38
C TYR A 223 29.30 -31.82 -30.05
N SER A 224 28.29 -32.30 -29.35
CA SER A 224 27.10 -31.52 -28.97
C SER A 224 26.58 -31.90 -27.60
N VAL A 225 26.33 -30.90 -26.74
CA VAL A 225 25.71 -31.05 -25.42
C VAL A 225 24.63 -29.99 -25.24
N ALA A 226 23.53 -30.34 -24.57
CA ALA A 226 22.46 -29.38 -24.30
C ALA A 226 22.92 -28.37 -23.23
N ASN A 227 22.72 -27.07 -23.46
CA ASN A 227 23.12 -26.04 -22.49
C ASN A 227 22.44 -26.25 -21.13
N ALA A 228 21.14 -26.57 -21.14
CA ALA A 228 20.38 -26.83 -19.92
C ALA A 228 20.89 -28.03 -19.09
N ALA A 229 21.68 -28.94 -19.67
CA ALA A 229 22.23 -30.08 -18.95
C ALA A 229 23.51 -29.73 -18.16
N VAL A 230 24.06 -28.53 -18.38
CA VAL A 230 25.36 -28.13 -17.82
C VAL A 230 25.28 -26.94 -16.85
N GLN A 231 24.09 -26.34 -16.65
CA GLN A 231 23.81 -25.20 -15.74
C GLN A 231 24.10 -25.45 -14.25
N TYR A 232 24.65 -26.60 -13.91
CA TYR A 232 25.03 -26.93 -12.55
C TYR A 232 26.54 -26.74 -12.31
N LEU A 233 27.31 -26.43 -13.36
CA LEU A 233 28.76 -26.26 -13.30
C LEU A 233 29.09 -24.81 -13.00
N GLY A 234 29.54 -24.50 -11.78
CA GLY A 234 30.01 -23.15 -11.46
C GLY A 234 31.26 -22.75 -12.26
N ALA A 235 31.66 -21.48 -12.19
CA ALA A 235 32.75 -20.91 -13.00
C ALA A 235 34.12 -21.61 -12.89
N THR A 236 34.37 -22.41 -11.85
CA THR A 236 35.61 -23.20 -11.68
C THR A 236 35.42 -24.69 -11.97
N ASP A 237 34.19 -25.13 -12.20
CA ASP A 237 33.85 -26.51 -12.44
C ASP A 237 34.04 -26.87 -13.91
N THR A 238 34.44 -28.11 -14.15
CA THR A 238 34.54 -28.67 -15.49
C THR A 238 33.96 -30.08 -15.52
N LYS A 239 33.36 -30.44 -16.64
CA LYS A 239 32.90 -31.81 -16.92
C LYS A 239 33.58 -32.30 -18.18
N ILE A 240 34.21 -33.47 -18.09
CA ILE A 240 34.84 -34.11 -19.24
C ILE A 240 33.93 -35.23 -19.74
N ASP A 241 33.64 -35.21 -21.04
CA ASP A 241 33.03 -36.30 -21.78
C ASP A 241 34.11 -37.02 -22.61
N THR A 242 34.10 -38.35 -22.59
CA THR A 242 35.13 -39.15 -23.29
C THR A 242 34.48 -40.18 -24.22
N PHE A 243 35.00 -40.29 -25.44
CA PHE A 243 34.49 -41.16 -26.49
C PHE A 243 35.60 -42.01 -27.08
N THR A 244 35.33 -43.30 -27.25
CA THR A 244 36.21 -44.20 -28.00
C THR A 244 35.87 -44.11 -29.48
N VAL A 245 36.86 -43.70 -30.28
CA VAL A 245 36.81 -43.72 -31.75
C VAL A 245 37.62 -44.90 -32.28
N THR A 246 37.20 -45.44 -33.42
CA THR A 246 37.78 -46.66 -33.99
C THR A 246 38.14 -46.41 -35.45
N ALA A 247 39.38 -46.70 -35.84
CA ALA A 247 39.83 -46.73 -37.22
C ALA A 247 39.27 -47.95 -37.97
N LEU A 248 39.38 -47.98 -39.30
CA LEU A 248 38.82 -49.06 -40.12
C LEU A 248 39.46 -50.42 -39.81
N ASP A 249 40.75 -50.43 -39.49
CA ASP A 249 41.55 -51.59 -39.08
C ASP A 249 41.20 -52.15 -37.68
N GLY A 250 40.42 -51.40 -36.90
CA GLY A 250 40.05 -51.72 -35.53
C GLY A 250 40.91 -51.06 -34.45
N THR A 251 41.91 -50.27 -34.81
CA THR A 251 42.69 -49.47 -33.86
C THR A 251 41.79 -48.45 -33.16
N THR A 252 41.83 -48.40 -31.83
CA THR A 252 40.95 -47.53 -31.03
C THR A 252 41.72 -46.42 -30.30
N LYS A 253 41.07 -45.28 -30.08
CA LYS A 253 41.59 -44.19 -29.25
C LYS A 253 40.47 -43.49 -28.48
N GLN A 254 40.71 -43.16 -27.22
CA GLN A 254 39.84 -42.27 -26.45
C GLN A 254 40.12 -40.81 -26.83
N VAL A 255 39.07 -40.04 -27.11
CA VAL A 255 39.11 -38.59 -27.29
C VAL A 255 38.16 -37.93 -26.29
N SER A 256 38.55 -36.77 -25.77
CA SER A 256 37.82 -36.10 -24.70
C SER A 256 37.41 -34.68 -25.08
N PHE A 257 36.28 -34.24 -24.53
CA PHE A 257 35.75 -32.89 -24.65
C PHE A 257 35.51 -32.32 -23.26
N THR A 258 36.01 -31.11 -23.00
CA THR A 258 35.85 -30.41 -21.73
C THR A 258 34.72 -29.40 -21.85
N ILE A 259 33.74 -29.50 -20.95
CA ILE A 259 32.71 -28.50 -20.73
C ILE A 259 33.18 -27.64 -19.56
N HIS A 260 33.36 -26.34 -19.79
CA HIS A 260 33.68 -25.36 -18.76
C HIS A 260 32.39 -24.70 -18.26
N GLY A 261 32.19 -24.71 -16.95
CA GLY A 261 31.06 -24.04 -16.31
C GLY A 261 31.20 -22.52 -16.31
N VAL A 262 30.09 -21.83 -16.07
CA VAL A 262 30.06 -20.39 -15.79
C VAL A 262 29.32 -20.15 -14.48
N ASN A 263 29.45 -18.96 -13.89
CA ASN A 263 28.72 -18.68 -12.67
C ASN A 263 27.29 -18.26 -12.99
N ASP A 264 26.32 -19.01 -12.51
CA ASP A 264 24.92 -18.58 -12.45
C ASP A 264 24.72 -17.70 -11.22
N ALA A 265 24.14 -16.51 -11.38
CA ALA A 265 23.92 -15.61 -10.25
C ALA A 265 22.83 -16.15 -9.32
N ALA A 266 23.12 -16.24 -8.03
CA ALA A 266 22.13 -16.66 -7.03
C ALA A 266 20.87 -15.77 -7.02
N VAL A 267 19.71 -16.40 -6.89
CA VAL A 267 18.43 -15.72 -6.69
C VAL A 267 18.15 -15.61 -5.19
N ILE A 268 18.30 -14.40 -4.65
CA ILE A 268 18.07 -14.08 -3.23
C ILE A 268 16.67 -13.47 -3.03
N GLY A 269 15.91 -14.01 -2.07
CA GLY A 269 14.57 -13.55 -1.67
C GLY A 269 14.58 -12.30 -0.78
N THR A 270 13.49 -12.04 -0.07
CA THR A 270 13.37 -10.98 0.94
C THR A 270 13.14 -11.59 2.32
N PRO A 271 13.43 -10.86 3.42
CA PRO A 271 13.15 -11.34 4.77
C PRO A 271 11.65 -11.65 4.94
N THR A 272 11.31 -12.77 5.57
CA THR A 272 9.90 -13.13 5.85
C THR A 272 9.27 -12.28 6.96
N VAL A 273 10.08 -11.71 7.84
CA VAL A 273 9.67 -10.80 8.93
C VAL A 273 10.65 -9.63 8.95
N ALA A 274 10.20 -8.45 8.55
CA ALA A 274 11.07 -7.29 8.32
C ALA A 274 10.73 -6.10 9.24
N ASP A 275 9.91 -6.31 10.26
CA ASP A 275 9.40 -5.22 11.09
C ASP A 275 9.60 -5.54 12.57
N VAL A 276 9.96 -4.51 13.33
CA VAL A 276 9.84 -4.48 14.79
C VAL A 276 9.12 -3.22 15.20
N THR A 277 8.36 -3.28 16.28
CA THR A 277 7.71 -2.11 16.87
C THR A 277 8.35 -1.84 18.21
N GLU A 278 8.67 -0.58 18.46
CA GLU A 278 9.10 -0.10 19.75
C GLU A 278 8.18 -0.58 20.88
N ASP A 279 8.76 -0.83 22.06
CA ASP A 279 8.12 -1.33 23.28
C ASP A 279 7.43 -2.70 23.20
N SER A 280 7.43 -3.35 22.03
CA SER A 280 6.92 -4.72 21.91
C SER A 280 7.74 -5.74 22.71
N ALA A 281 9.01 -5.42 23.01
CA ALA A 281 9.88 -6.17 23.91
C ALA A 281 10.98 -5.30 24.53
N ASN A 282 11.46 -5.65 25.73
CA ASN A 282 12.52 -4.93 26.45
C ASN A 282 13.46 -5.96 27.11
N PRO A 283 14.81 -5.89 26.95
CA PRO A 283 15.60 -4.79 26.39
C PRO A 283 15.83 -4.80 24.87
N THR A 284 15.42 -5.86 24.17
CA THR A 284 15.77 -6.06 22.76
C THR A 284 14.53 -6.39 21.94
N LEU A 285 14.36 -5.67 20.84
CA LEU A 285 13.38 -5.95 19.80
C LEU A 285 14.01 -6.90 18.78
N THR A 286 13.29 -7.94 18.37
CA THR A 286 13.81 -8.94 17.44
C THR A 286 12.82 -9.26 16.31
N ALA A 287 13.37 -9.44 15.11
CA ALA A 287 12.66 -10.00 13.97
C ALA A 287 13.45 -11.22 13.48
N SER A 288 12.83 -12.39 13.51
CA SER A 288 13.44 -13.65 13.08
C SER A 288 12.61 -14.28 11.97
N GLY A 289 13.30 -14.88 11.00
CA GLY A 289 12.66 -15.44 9.82
C GLY A 289 13.66 -16.13 8.91
N THR A 290 13.30 -16.27 7.64
CA THR A 290 14.19 -16.79 6.60
C THR A 290 14.28 -15.83 5.42
N ILE A 291 15.42 -15.82 4.74
CA ILE A 291 15.59 -15.24 3.41
C ILE A 291 15.84 -16.42 2.46
N SER A 292 15.00 -16.59 1.44
CA SER A 292 15.20 -17.69 0.49
C SER A 292 16.42 -17.46 -0.39
N ILE A 293 17.09 -18.53 -0.78
CA ILE A 293 18.19 -18.51 -1.75
C ILE A 293 18.11 -19.74 -2.65
N SER A 294 18.36 -19.55 -3.93
CA SER A 294 18.52 -20.63 -4.90
C SER A 294 19.58 -20.25 -5.92
N ASP A 295 20.34 -21.23 -6.36
CA ASP A 295 21.43 -21.09 -7.30
C ASP A 295 21.44 -22.32 -8.21
N ALA A 296 21.67 -22.13 -9.52
CA ALA A 296 21.75 -23.23 -10.46
C ALA A 296 23.06 -24.01 -10.27
N ASP A 297 24.12 -23.30 -9.87
CA ASP A 297 25.42 -23.88 -9.61
C ASP A 297 25.37 -24.84 -8.42
N GLN A 298 25.94 -26.03 -8.62
CA GLN A 298 25.94 -27.07 -7.61
C GLN A 298 26.56 -26.57 -6.29
N ASN A 299 25.84 -26.81 -5.18
CA ASN A 299 26.27 -26.45 -3.83
C ASN A 299 26.44 -24.93 -3.57
N GLN A 300 25.96 -24.05 -4.45
CA GLN A 300 26.07 -22.59 -4.26
C GLN A 300 24.80 -21.92 -3.71
N SER A 301 23.70 -22.67 -3.51
CA SER A 301 22.45 -22.20 -2.88
C SER A 301 22.59 -21.95 -1.37
N SER A 302 23.49 -21.07 -0.96
CA SER A 302 23.80 -20.80 0.45
C SER A 302 24.36 -19.38 0.65
N PHE A 303 24.10 -18.79 1.82
CA PHE A 303 24.66 -17.48 2.18
C PHE A 303 26.03 -17.58 2.83
N GLN A 304 26.85 -16.55 2.60
CA GLN A 304 27.91 -16.20 3.53
C GLN A 304 27.28 -15.67 4.82
N THR A 305 27.79 -16.11 5.98
CA THR A 305 27.23 -15.73 7.29
C THR A 305 27.62 -14.33 7.75
N THR A 306 28.55 -13.69 7.03
CA THR A 306 28.94 -12.30 7.30
C THR A 306 28.03 -11.37 6.52
N VAL A 307 27.43 -10.40 7.22
CA VAL A 307 26.60 -9.36 6.63
C VAL A 307 27.25 -7.99 6.86
N SER A 308 26.98 -7.04 5.97
CA SER A 308 27.44 -5.66 6.11
C SER A 308 26.23 -4.75 6.31
N GLY A 309 26.20 -4.00 7.41
CA GLY A 309 25.16 -3.01 7.68
C GLY A 309 25.55 -1.62 7.18
N ASP A 310 24.57 -0.86 6.71
CA ASP A 310 24.77 0.54 6.32
C ASP A 310 25.11 1.42 7.54
N ALA A 311 25.80 2.54 7.27
CA ALA A 311 26.14 3.50 8.31
C ALA A 311 24.85 4.12 8.90
N GLY A 312 24.74 4.14 10.23
CA GLY A 312 23.56 4.66 10.92
C GLY A 312 22.45 3.64 11.13
N ASN A 313 22.69 2.35 10.86
CA ASN A 313 21.86 1.29 11.40
C ASN A 313 21.93 1.30 12.94
N LEU A 314 20.79 1.07 13.59
CA LEU A 314 20.66 0.96 15.04
C LEU A 314 20.80 -0.48 15.52
N GLY A 315 20.33 -1.43 14.71
CA GLY A 315 20.34 -2.86 14.97
C GLY A 315 21.49 -3.61 14.30
N SER A 316 21.43 -4.92 14.47
CA SER A 316 22.37 -5.88 13.88
C SER A 316 21.59 -7.05 13.27
N LEU A 317 22.13 -7.64 12.22
CA LEU A 317 21.58 -8.83 11.56
C LEU A 317 22.56 -9.98 11.73
N THR A 318 22.08 -11.11 12.23
CA THR A 318 22.79 -12.40 12.20
C THR A 318 22.12 -13.28 11.14
N LEU A 319 22.89 -13.80 10.19
CA LEU A 319 22.42 -14.63 9.09
C LEU A 319 23.14 -15.99 9.10
N ALA A 320 22.37 -17.07 9.04
CA ALA A 320 22.87 -18.42 8.85
C ALA A 320 22.96 -18.76 7.35
N SER A 321 23.78 -19.76 7.02
CA SER A 321 24.04 -20.18 5.64
C SER A 321 22.80 -20.73 4.91
N ASP A 322 21.79 -21.17 5.66
CA ASP A 322 20.50 -21.65 5.14
C ASP A 322 19.46 -20.53 4.96
N GLY A 323 19.83 -19.28 5.25
CA GLY A 323 18.95 -18.12 5.16
C GLY A 323 18.16 -17.81 6.42
N SER A 324 18.23 -18.64 7.47
CA SER A 324 17.66 -18.32 8.78
C SER A 324 18.37 -17.09 9.35
N TYR A 325 17.63 -16.10 9.83
CA TYR A 325 18.22 -14.88 10.36
C TYR A 325 17.56 -14.42 11.65
N THR A 326 18.25 -13.53 12.35
CA THR A 326 17.69 -12.72 13.44
C THR A 326 18.24 -11.30 13.34
N TYR A 327 17.34 -10.35 13.14
CA TYR A 327 17.58 -8.93 13.32
C TYR A 327 17.31 -8.56 14.78
N SER A 328 18.15 -7.69 15.35
CA SER A 328 18.04 -7.26 16.75
C SER A 328 18.45 -5.81 16.91
N VAL A 329 17.61 -5.02 17.60
CA VAL A 329 17.88 -3.64 17.98
C VAL A 329 17.51 -3.44 19.45
N ALA A 330 18.27 -2.61 20.17
CA ALA A 330 17.95 -2.30 21.57
C ALA A 330 16.72 -1.39 21.64
N ASN A 331 15.74 -1.71 22.50
CA ASN A 331 14.53 -0.90 22.65
C ASN A 331 14.88 0.54 23.06
N ALA A 332 15.81 0.69 24.01
CA ALA A 332 16.28 2.00 24.46
C ALA A 332 16.93 2.88 23.36
N ALA A 333 17.38 2.30 22.25
CA ALA A 333 17.96 3.05 21.14
C ALA A 333 16.91 3.64 20.19
N VAL A 334 15.64 3.25 20.35
CA VAL A 334 14.55 3.62 19.43
C VAL A 334 13.48 4.50 20.07
N GLN A 335 13.55 4.76 21.39
CA GLN A 335 12.61 5.59 22.20
C GLN A 335 12.51 7.07 21.79
N TYR A 336 13.08 7.44 20.66
CA TYR A 336 12.95 8.79 20.12
C TYR A 336 11.97 8.85 18.95
N LEU A 337 11.45 7.69 18.51
CA LEU A 337 10.56 7.57 17.36
C LEU A 337 9.11 7.71 17.83
N GLY A 338 8.44 8.81 17.49
CA GLY A 338 7.02 8.96 17.81
C GLY A 338 6.13 7.97 17.04
N ALA A 339 4.84 7.90 17.39
CA ALA A 339 3.89 6.92 16.85
C ALA A 339 3.75 6.86 15.30
N THR A 340 4.15 7.91 14.59
CA THR A 340 4.14 7.94 13.11
C THR A 340 5.52 7.81 12.48
N ASP A 341 6.57 7.80 13.29
CA ASP A 341 7.94 7.74 12.83
C ASP A 341 8.39 6.31 12.57
N THR A 342 9.29 6.17 11.60
CA THR A 342 9.93 4.91 11.29
C THR A 342 11.42 5.10 11.05
N LYS A 343 12.21 4.09 11.42
CA LYS A 343 13.63 4.01 11.07
C LYS A 343 13.87 2.72 10.30
N ILE A 344 14.52 2.84 9.15
CA ILE A 344 14.91 1.69 8.34
C ILE A 344 16.40 1.40 8.53
N ASP A 345 16.70 0.15 8.83
CA ASP A 345 18.06 -0.39 8.84
C ASP A 345 18.25 -1.31 7.64
N THR A 346 19.35 -1.14 6.90
CA THR A 346 19.61 -1.90 5.66
C THR A 346 20.92 -2.67 5.76
N PHE A 347 20.89 -3.93 5.33
CA PHE A 347 22.03 -4.85 5.35
C PHE A 347 22.26 -5.45 3.97
N THR A 348 23.50 -5.55 3.55
CA THR A 348 23.90 -6.31 2.37
C THR A 348 24.20 -7.75 2.79
N VAL A 349 23.46 -8.69 2.21
CA VAL A 349 23.69 -10.15 2.33
C VAL A 349 24.37 -10.64 1.06
N THR A 350 25.22 -11.66 1.19
CA THR A 350 26.03 -12.19 0.07
C THR A 350 25.84 -13.71 -0.02
N ALA A 351 25.52 -14.21 -1.19
CA ALA A 351 25.52 -15.64 -1.50
C ALA A 351 26.96 -16.18 -1.62
N LEU A 352 27.12 -17.50 -1.67
CA LEU A 352 28.43 -18.13 -1.74
C LEU A 352 29.19 -17.80 -3.03
N ASP A 353 28.46 -17.64 -4.13
CA ASP A 353 28.94 -17.22 -5.47
C ASP A 353 29.41 -15.75 -5.52
N GLY A 354 29.09 -14.96 -4.49
CA GLY A 354 29.37 -13.52 -4.42
C GLY A 354 28.21 -12.62 -4.86
N THR A 355 27.06 -13.17 -5.25
CA THR A 355 25.85 -12.39 -5.56
C THR A 355 25.35 -11.70 -4.30
N THR A 356 25.19 -10.38 -4.36
CA THR A 356 24.78 -9.55 -3.22
C THR A 356 23.34 -9.05 -3.35
N LYS A 357 22.63 -8.92 -2.22
CA LYS A 357 21.34 -8.24 -2.16
C LYS A 357 21.21 -7.41 -0.89
N GLN A 358 20.59 -6.23 -0.99
CA GLN A 358 20.19 -5.45 0.18
C GLN A 358 18.85 -5.96 0.74
N VAL A 359 18.79 -6.11 2.05
CA VAL A 359 17.59 -6.41 2.82
C VAL A 359 17.40 -5.36 3.90
N SER A 360 16.16 -4.97 4.16
CA SER A 360 15.85 -3.87 5.08
C SER A 360 14.90 -4.33 6.18
N PHE A 361 15.03 -3.69 7.34
CA PHE A 361 14.18 -3.88 8.51
C PHE A 361 13.63 -2.53 8.94
N THR A 362 12.31 -2.44 9.12
CA THR A 362 11.61 -1.24 9.57
C THR A 362 11.38 -1.32 11.07
N ILE A 363 11.79 -0.28 11.79
CA ILE A 363 11.49 -0.04 13.18
C ILE A 363 10.36 0.98 13.21
N HIS A 364 9.21 0.60 13.77
CA HIS A 364 8.07 1.49 13.96
C HIS A 364 8.11 2.07 15.37
N GLY A 365 8.00 3.39 15.47
CA GLY A 365 7.92 4.10 16.75
C GLY A 365 6.56 3.94 17.44
N VAL A 366 6.52 4.24 18.73
CA VAL A 366 5.27 4.37 19.49
C VAL A 366 5.30 5.68 20.26
N ASN A 367 4.14 6.22 20.62
CA ASN A 367 4.10 7.45 21.40
C ASN A 367 4.50 7.14 22.85
N ASP A 368 5.55 7.76 23.34
CA ASP A 368 5.86 7.84 24.76
C ASP A 368 5.06 8.98 25.39
N ALA A 369 4.44 8.74 26.55
CA ALA A 369 3.69 9.79 27.22
C ALA A 369 4.63 10.83 27.85
N ALA A 370 4.42 12.12 27.55
CA ALA A 370 5.19 13.18 28.17
C ALA A 370 5.08 13.19 29.70
N VAL A 371 6.21 13.41 30.38
CA VAL A 371 6.25 13.70 31.82
C VAL A 371 6.08 15.21 32.03
N ILE A 372 4.92 15.60 32.53
CA ILE A 372 4.57 17.00 32.83
C ILE A 372 4.81 17.32 34.31
N ALA A 373 5.52 18.41 34.59
CA ALA A 373 5.80 18.93 35.93
C ALA A 373 5.66 20.46 35.97
N GLY A 374 5.84 21.07 37.14
CA GLY A 374 5.80 22.53 37.31
C GLY A 374 4.63 22.99 38.19
N THR A 375 4.21 24.24 38.02
CA THR A 375 3.10 24.82 38.78
C THR A 375 1.79 24.56 38.05
N SER A 376 0.96 23.67 38.58
CA SER A 376 -0.35 23.32 38.04
C SER A 376 -1.52 23.79 38.93
N THR A 377 -1.26 24.73 39.84
CA THR A 377 -2.30 25.34 40.67
C THR A 377 -2.22 26.85 40.63
N GLY A 378 -3.38 27.49 40.76
CA GLY A 378 -3.51 28.94 40.85
C GLY A 378 -4.70 29.33 41.71
N SER A 379 -4.78 30.59 42.11
CA SER A 379 -5.95 31.10 42.80
C SER A 379 -6.28 32.50 42.33
N VAL A 380 -7.56 32.75 42.15
CA VAL A 380 -8.14 34.04 41.81
C VAL A 380 -9.20 34.39 42.86
N THR A 381 -9.47 35.66 43.01
CA THR A 381 -10.51 36.16 43.90
C THR A 381 -11.36 37.12 43.10
N GLU A 382 -12.65 36.88 43.10
CA GLU A 382 -13.66 37.81 42.59
C GLU A 382 -13.38 39.24 43.07
N ASP A 383 -13.56 40.21 42.17
CA ASP A 383 -13.37 41.65 42.36
C ASP A 383 -11.97 42.13 42.78
N ALA A 384 -11.04 41.21 43.05
CA ALA A 384 -9.74 41.53 43.61
C ALA A 384 -8.57 41.05 42.74
N VAL A 385 -8.47 39.73 42.51
CA VAL A 385 -7.35 39.10 41.81
C VAL A 385 -7.91 38.27 40.66
N LEU A 386 -7.99 38.89 39.48
CA LEU A 386 -8.66 38.28 38.32
C LEU A 386 -7.76 37.42 37.44
N ASN A 387 -6.47 37.35 37.73
CA ASN A 387 -5.51 36.59 36.94
C ASN A 387 -4.61 35.74 37.83
N ALA A 388 -4.38 34.50 37.42
CA ALA A 388 -3.38 33.60 37.97
C ALA A 388 -2.45 33.12 36.85
N SER A 389 -1.19 32.85 37.16
CA SER A 389 -0.22 32.37 36.17
C SER A 389 0.76 31.38 36.77
N GLY A 390 1.30 30.51 35.95
CA GLY A 390 2.35 29.59 36.31
C GLY A 390 3.07 29.06 35.07
N THR A 391 4.03 28.16 35.30
CA THR A 391 4.80 27.54 34.23
C THR A 391 4.84 26.03 34.47
N LEU A 392 4.51 25.28 33.42
CA LEU A 392 4.72 23.84 33.33
C LEU A 392 5.96 23.53 32.50
N SER A 393 6.49 22.33 32.66
CA SER A 393 7.56 21.77 31.84
C SER A 393 7.16 20.38 31.37
N ALA A 394 7.39 20.07 30.09
CA ALA A 394 7.19 18.74 29.51
C ALA A 394 8.54 18.10 29.18
N SER A 395 8.68 16.82 29.49
CA SER A 395 9.80 15.97 29.07
C SER A 395 9.26 14.71 28.42
N ASP A 396 9.66 14.47 27.19
CA ASP A 396 9.14 13.45 26.30
C ASP A 396 10.32 12.78 25.58
N PRO A 397 10.44 11.44 25.63
CA PRO A 397 11.40 10.68 24.83
C PRO A 397 11.26 10.93 23.32
N ASP A 398 10.04 11.14 22.83
CA ASP A 398 9.74 11.33 21.41
C ASP A 398 10.39 12.60 20.87
N ALA A 399 11.10 12.45 19.75
CA ALA A 399 11.88 13.53 19.17
C ALA A 399 11.00 14.72 18.77
N GLY A 400 11.17 15.83 19.48
CA GLY A 400 10.45 17.09 19.20
C GLY A 400 9.15 17.29 19.98
N GLN A 401 8.77 16.35 20.85
CA GLN A 401 7.51 16.42 21.61
C GLN A 401 7.62 17.10 22.98
N ASN A 402 8.78 17.68 23.30
CA ASN A 402 9.06 18.45 24.52
C ASN A 402 8.39 19.85 24.55
N SER A 403 7.08 19.95 24.30
CA SER A 403 6.33 21.22 24.29
C SER A 403 4.84 21.03 24.57
N PHE A 404 4.07 22.12 24.66
CA PHE A 404 2.62 22.11 24.88
C PHE A 404 1.82 22.54 23.63
N GLN A 405 0.59 22.05 23.53
CA GLN A 405 -0.38 22.57 22.56
C GLN A 405 -0.75 24.01 22.93
N VAL A 406 -0.61 24.92 21.97
CA VAL A 406 -0.74 26.36 22.22
C VAL A 406 -2.21 26.78 22.25
N HIS A 407 -2.61 27.40 23.36
CA HIS A 407 -3.88 28.12 23.49
C HIS A 407 -3.60 29.59 23.79
N ASN A 408 -4.00 30.49 22.90
CA ASN A 408 -3.71 31.92 23.00
C ASN A 408 -5.00 32.74 23.20
N GLY A 409 -4.89 34.07 23.27
CA GLY A 409 -6.06 34.94 23.51
C GLY A 409 -7.17 34.88 22.45
N SER A 410 -6.92 34.31 21.25
CA SER A 410 -7.96 34.07 20.24
C SER A 410 -8.59 32.67 20.32
N ASN A 411 -7.98 31.75 21.08
CA ASN A 411 -8.46 30.40 21.32
C ASN A 411 -8.09 29.93 22.74
N PRO A 412 -8.59 30.60 23.80
CA PRO A 412 -8.34 30.17 25.15
C PRO A 412 -9.14 28.91 25.47
N ILE A 413 -8.68 28.14 26.45
CA ILE A 413 -9.42 27.00 26.99
C ILE A 413 -10.48 27.56 27.93
N ALA A 414 -11.76 27.38 27.60
CA ALA A 414 -12.86 27.84 28.44
C ALA A 414 -12.99 26.96 29.68
N GLY A 415 -12.99 27.58 30.85
CA GLY A 415 -13.38 26.98 32.12
C GLY A 415 -14.83 27.28 32.47
N THR A 416 -15.22 26.89 33.67
CA THR A 416 -16.55 27.18 34.23
C THR A 416 -16.68 28.64 34.66
N TYR A 417 -15.60 29.21 35.22
CA TYR A 417 -15.60 30.55 35.82
C TYR A 417 -14.72 31.55 35.05
N GLY A 418 -13.84 31.06 34.18
CA GLY A 418 -12.89 31.88 33.44
C GLY A 418 -12.32 31.16 32.23
N SER A 419 -11.13 31.55 31.81
CA SER A 419 -10.45 30.91 30.68
C SER A 419 -8.93 30.92 30.84
N LEU A 420 -8.25 29.95 30.23
CA LEU A 420 -6.80 29.77 30.32
C LEU A 420 -6.13 29.85 28.95
N THR A 421 -4.96 30.48 28.92
CA THR A 421 -4.02 30.43 27.80
C THR A 421 -2.74 29.74 28.23
N ILE A 422 -2.08 29.03 27.32
CA ILE A 422 -0.79 28.38 27.53
C ILE A 422 0.05 28.45 26.25
N ASP A 423 1.33 28.82 26.37
CA ASP A 423 2.27 28.79 25.24
C ASP A 423 3.00 27.44 25.11
N ALA A 424 3.76 27.26 24.03
CA ALA A 424 4.47 26.01 23.75
C ALA A 424 5.54 25.68 24.82
N GLY A 425 6.01 26.69 25.56
CA GLY A 425 6.96 26.53 26.65
C GLY A 425 6.30 26.21 28.00
N GLY A 426 4.97 26.10 28.04
CA GLY A 426 4.21 25.76 29.24
C GLY A 426 3.86 26.95 30.13
N ASN A 427 4.10 28.20 29.68
CA ASN A 427 3.68 29.38 30.45
C ASN A 427 2.18 29.57 30.28
N TRP A 428 1.43 29.49 31.38
CA TRP A 428 -0.01 29.62 31.37
C TRP A 428 -0.49 30.84 32.15
N VAL A 429 -1.62 31.38 31.72
CA VAL A 429 -2.35 32.48 32.38
C VAL A 429 -3.83 32.14 32.37
N TYR A 430 -4.43 32.08 33.55
CA TYR A 430 -5.87 32.00 33.75
C TYR A 430 -6.42 33.40 34.02
N THR A 431 -7.54 33.74 33.39
CA THR A 431 -8.29 34.99 33.60
C THR A 431 -9.72 34.65 34.01
N LEU A 432 -10.13 35.11 35.19
CA LEU A 432 -11.48 34.98 35.71
C LEU A 432 -12.46 35.88 34.92
N ASN A 433 -13.63 35.36 34.55
CA ASN A 433 -14.68 36.18 33.96
C ASN A 433 -15.54 36.82 35.06
N ASN A 434 -15.03 37.90 35.65
CA ASN A 434 -15.64 38.55 36.81
C ASN A 434 -17.10 38.97 36.60
N ALA A 435 -17.49 39.32 35.36
CA ALA A 435 -18.86 39.76 35.08
C ALA A 435 -19.86 38.61 34.91
N ALA A 436 -19.42 37.34 34.98
CA ALA A 436 -20.30 36.21 34.79
C ALA A 436 -21.20 36.00 36.01
N ALA A 437 -22.50 35.78 35.77
CA ALA A 437 -23.48 35.62 36.85
C ALA A 437 -23.16 34.48 37.83
N ASN A 438 -22.47 33.43 37.37
CA ASN A 438 -22.03 32.32 38.22
C ASN A 438 -20.78 32.63 39.06
N VAL A 439 -20.02 33.68 38.71
CA VAL A 439 -18.93 34.22 39.54
C VAL A 439 -19.54 35.14 40.59
N GLN A 440 -20.39 36.10 40.17
CA GLN A 440 -21.10 37.08 41.03
C GLN A 440 -22.10 36.47 42.02
N ALA A 441 -22.38 35.17 41.90
CA ALA A 441 -23.21 34.44 42.85
C ALA A 441 -22.40 33.77 43.97
N LEU A 442 -21.06 33.81 43.93
CA LEU A 442 -20.19 33.20 44.94
C LEU A 442 -20.12 34.10 46.18
N THR A 443 -20.25 33.51 47.36
CA THR A 443 -20.08 34.22 48.63
C THR A 443 -18.62 34.12 49.12
N SER A 444 -18.24 34.90 50.15
CA SER A 444 -16.92 34.77 50.78
C SER A 444 -16.61 33.38 51.37
N ALA A 445 -17.61 32.51 51.52
CA ALA A 445 -17.43 31.12 51.93
C ALA A 445 -17.17 30.17 50.75
N ASP A 446 -17.48 30.55 49.52
CA ASP A 446 -17.40 29.71 48.33
C ASP A 446 -16.00 29.73 47.72
N HIS A 447 -15.44 28.54 47.55
CA HIS A 447 -14.10 28.33 46.98
C HIS A 447 -14.13 27.23 45.92
N PRO A 448 -14.98 27.33 44.88
CA PRO A 448 -15.02 26.32 43.83
C PRO A 448 -13.70 26.25 43.07
N HIS A 449 -13.50 25.11 42.43
CA HIS A 449 -12.33 24.84 41.60
C HIS A 449 -12.72 24.84 40.13
N ASP A 450 -11.91 25.50 39.29
CA ASP A 450 -11.97 25.44 37.84
C ASP A 450 -10.80 24.59 37.34
N GLN A 451 -11.09 23.34 36.95
CA GLN A 451 -10.10 22.36 36.51
C GLN A 451 -9.94 22.42 34.99
N ILE A 452 -8.82 22.97 34.54
CA ILE A 452 -8.54 23.19 33.13
C ILE A 452 -7.56 22.15 32.62
N HIS A 453 -7.98 21.37 31.64
CA HIS A 453 -7.13 20.39 30.96
C HIS A 453 -6.25 21.08 29.90
N VAL A 454 -4.95 20.81 29.95
CA VAL A 454 -3.96 21.18 28.93
C VAL A 454 -3.27 19.92 28.42
N ALA A 455 -2.79 19.95 27.18
CA ALA A 455 -2.09 18.82 26.58
C ALA A 455 -0.66 19.19 26.17
N SER A 456 0.29 18.28 26.37
CA SER A 456 1.59 18.36 25.67
C SER A 456 1.41 18.12 24.16
N ALA A 457 2.47 18.35 23.38
CA ALA A 457 2.44 18.24 21.93
C ALA A 457 2.04 16.84 21.43
N ASP A 458 2.42 15.78 22.16
CA ASP A 458 2.04 14.38 21.94
C ASP A 458 0.57 14.08 22.33
N GLY A 459 -0.08 14.97 23.09
CA GLY A 459 -1.45 14.80 23.58
C GLY A 459 -1.56 14.30 25.01
N THR A 460 -0.45 14.15 25.75
CA THR A 460 -0.52 13.78 27.17
C THR A 460 -1.21 14.88 27.99
N ASP A 461 -2.27 14.50 28.70
CA ASP A 461 -3.16 15.40 29.43
C ASP A 461 -2.61 15.77 30.81
N HIS A 462 -2.82 17.03 31.21
CA HIS A 462 -2.52 17.53 32.55
C HIS A 462 -3.56 18.56 33.00
N VAL A 463 -3.92 18.53 34.28
CA VAL A 463 -4.91 19.45 34.85
C VAL A 463 -4.22 20.60 35.56
N ILE A 464 -4.59 21.83 35.22
CA ILE A 464 -4.32 23.03 35.99
C ILE A 464 -5.57 23.32 36.84
N ASP A 465 -5.39 23.33 38.16
CA ASP A 465 -6.47 23.48 39.13
C ASP A 465 -6.49 24.91 39.70
N ILE A 466 -7.52 25.68 39.37
CA ILE A 466 -7.67 27.07 39.81
C ILE A 466 -8.71 27.17 40.90
N THR A 467 -8.32 27.59 42.10
CA THR A 467 -9.26 27.93 43.17
C THR A 467 -9.83 29.33 42.93
N VAL A 468 -11.14 29.41 42.72
CA VAL A 468 -11.88 30.67 42.59
C VAL A 468 -12.50 31.00 43.94
N ASN A 469 -12.00 32.05 44.60
CA ASN A 469 -12.56 32.49 45.88
C ASN A 469 -13.63 33.54 45.59
N GLY A 470 -14.86 33.29 46.06
CA GLY A 470 -15.91 34.31 46.08
C GLY A 470 -15.55 35.45 47.02
N ALA A 471 -16.08 36.63 46.75
CA ALA A 471 -16.04 37.77 47.65
C ALA A 471 -17.45 38.03 48.20
N ASP A 472 -17.55 38.64 49.38
CA ASP A 472 -18.82 39.29 49.70
C ASP A 472 -18.91 40.53 48.81
N GLU A 473 -19.81 40.50 47.84
CA GLU A 473 -20.19 41.65 47.00
C GLU A 473 -20.39 42.90 47.89
N PRO A 474 -19.90 44.08 47.50
CA PRO A 474 -20.44 45.30 48.08
C PRO A 474 -21.88 45.42 47.54
N VAL A 475 -22.88 44.86 48.24
CA VAL A 475 -24.32 44.98 47.96
C VAL A 475 -24.66 46.27 47.22
N THR A 476 -24.68 46.23 45.88
CA THR A 476 -25.36 47.25 45.12
C THR A 476 -26.82 46.89 45.23
N ASN A 477 -27.43 47.39 46.30
CA ASN A 477 -28.83 47.37 46.67
C ASN A 477 -29.70 47.82 45.48
N HIS A 478 -30.00 46.90 44.55
CA HIS A 478 -30.77 47.21 43.36
C HIS A 478 -32.23 47.28 43.75
N ALA A 479 -32.90 48.37 43.40
CA ALA A 479 -34.33 48.47 43.69
C ALA A 479 -35.12 47.45 42.86
N PRO A 480 -36.23 46.90 43.40
CA PRO A 480 -37.13 46.06 42.62
C PRO A 480 -37.67 46.84 41.42
N THR A 481 -38.12 46.15 40.37
CA THR A 481 -38.76 46.80 39.22
C THR A 481 -39.98 47.61 39.65
N ALA A 482 -40.37 48.62 38.86
CA ALA A 482 -41.57 49.40 39.16
C ALA A 482 -42.82 48.51 39.28
N PRO A 483 -43.73 48.76 40.25
CA PRO A 483 -44.97 48.02 40.38
C PRO A 483 -45.81 48.06 39.10
N VAL A 484 -46.15 46.89 38.58
CA VAL A 484 -47.08 46.72 37.47
C VAL A 484 -48.41 46.23 38.03
N PHE A 485 -49.52 46.84 37.61
CA PHE A 485 -50.85 46.39 38.02
C PHE A 485 -51.29 45.22 37.14
N VAL A 486 -51.97 44.25 37.75
CA VAL A 486 -52.59 43.12 37.08
C VAL A 486 -54.03 43.09 37.55
N MET A 487 -54.96 43.27 36.63
CA MET A 487 -56.39 43.36 36.93
C MET A 487 -56.94 42.05 37.51
N SER A 488 -57.96 42.15 38.36
CA SER A 488 -58.71 40.96 38.80
C SER A 488 -59.53 40.41 37.62
N THR A 489 -59.61 39.08 37.52
CA THR A 489 -60.45 38.39 36.51
C THR A 489 -61.84 38.05 37.05
N ALA A 490 -62.10 38.35 38.33
CA ALA A 490 -63.41 38.18 38.93
C ALA A 490 -64.26 39.41 38.62
N ALA A 491 -65.46 39.20 38.08
CA ALA A 491 -66.44 40.28 37.93
C ALA A 491 -66.66 40.96 39.28
N SER A 492 -66.47 42.28 39.33
CA SER A 492 -66.75 43.09 40.49
C SER A 492 -68.25 43.08 40.73
N THR A 493 -68.71 42.22 41.64
CA THR A 493 -70.11 42.24 42.07
C THR A 493 -70.32 43.45 42.98
N ASP A 494 -71.49 44.08 42.93
CA ASP A 494 -71.95 45.19 43.79
C ASP A 494 -71.99 44.83 45.30
N GLY A 495 -70.83 44.51 45.86
CA GLY A 495 -70.55 44.21 47.25
C GLY A 495 -69.78 45.35 47.89
N ASN A 496 -69.79 45.40 49.22
CA ASN A 496 -69.13 46.47 49.98
C ASN A 496 -67.60 46.55 49.79
N THR A 497 -66.98 45.51 49.22
CA THR A 497 -65.54 45.42 48.90
C THR A 497 -65.39 45.09 47.43
N ILE A 498 -64.63 45.91 46.73
CA ILE A 498 -64.26 45.78 45.31
C ILE A 498 -62.81 45.31 45.28
N ASP A 499 -62.55 44.20 44.60
CA ASP A 499 -61.20 43.74 44.25
C ASP A 499 -60.89 44.22 42.83
N LEU A 500 -59.88 45.08 42.69
CA LEU A 500 -59.46 45.60 41.39
C LEU A 500 -58.33 44.76 40.79
N GLY A 501 -57.55 44.02 41.59
CA GLY A 501 -56.38 43.31 41.10
C GLY A 501 -55.18 43.35 42.05
N HIS A 502 -53.99 43.05 41.52
CA HIS A 502 -52.75 42.88 42.28
C HIS A 502 -51.58 43.65 41.65
N PHE A 503 -50.61 44.06 42.46
CA PHE A 503 -49.34 44.59 41.99
C PHE A 503 -48.24 43.54 41.98
N PHE A 504 -47.41 43.57 40.95
CA PHE A 504 -46.24 42.68 40.79
C PHE A 504 -44.96 43.47 40.54
N SER A 505 -43.84 42.96 41.04
CA SER A 505 -42.48 43.49 40.85
C SER A 505 -41.50 42.33 40.93
N THR A 506 -40.34 42.47 40.27
CA THR A 506 -39.24 41.50 40.32
C THR A 506 -38.00 42.16 40.89
N ASP A 507 -37.23 41.40 41.66
CA ASP A 507 -35.95 41.84 42.21
C ASP A 507 -34.79 41.22 41.40
N PRO A 508 -33.80 42.02 40.93
CA PRO A 508 -32.58 41.48 40.33
C PRO A 508 -31.75 40.62 41.30
N ASP A 509 -31.86 40.86 42.61
CA ASP A 509 -31.09 40.18 43.64
C ASP A 509 -31.75 38.83 43.98
N ALA A 510 -31.02 37.75 43.71
CA ALA A 510 -31.55 36.40 43.77
C ALA A 510 -31.86 35.97 45.22
N GLY A 511 -33.15 35.74 45.52
CA GLY A 511 -33.63 35.24 46.81
C GLY A 511 -34.33 36.27 47.68
N ASP A 512 -34.44 37.52 47.23
CA ASP A 512 -35.09 38.59 47.97
C ASP A 512 -36.63 38.51 47.92
N SER A 513 -37.26 38.92 49.02
CA SER A 513 -38.72 39.02 49.12
C SER A 513 -39.19 40.46 48.96
N ILE A 514 -40.22 40.68 48.15
CA ILE A 514 -40.78 42.02 47.89
C ILE A 514 -42.03 42.25 48.75
N THR A 515 -42.18 43.48 49.26
CA THR A 515 -43.36 43.96 49.97
C THR A 515 -43.95 45.21 49.30
N TYR A 516 -45.26 45.41 49.43
CA TYR A 516 -45.98 46.52 48.79
C TYR A 516 -46.58 47.49 49.81
N SER A 517 -46.61 48.77 49.46
CA SER A 517 -47.33 49.81 50.21
C SER A 517 -47.99 50.80 49.27
N GLY A 518 -49.12 51.37 49.69
CA GLY A 518 -49.91 52.32 48.91
C GLY A 518 -50.08 53.66 49.60
N THR A 519 -49.93 54.76 48.85
CA THR A 519 -50.35 56.11 49.26
C THR A 519 -51.53 56.54 48.38
N PHE A 520 -52.66 56.84 49.00
CA PHE A 520 -53.91 57.12 48.30
C PHE A 520 -54.28 58.61 48.46
N SER A 521 -54.53 59.27 47.33
CA SER A 521 -55.14 60.61 47.25
C SER A 521 -56.40 60.52 46.40
N ILE A 522 -57.32 59.64 46.80
CA ILE A 522 -58.58 59.34 46.12
C ILE A 522 -59.72 59.87 46.97
N SER A 523 -60.65 60.60 46.33
CA SER A 523 -61.90 61.01 46.97
C SER A 523 -62.90 59.87 46.90
N GLY A 524 -63.48 59.45 48.03
CA GLY A 524 -64.48 58.38 48.10
C GLY A 524 -63.91 57.00 48.48
N GLY A 525 -64.58 56.32 49.40
CA GLY A 525 -64.20 54.97 49.86
C GLY A 525 -62.98 54.89 50.78
N THR A 526 -62.64 53.67 51.18
CA THR A 526 -61.39 53.29 51.87
C THR A 526 -60.64 52.28 51.01
N TRP A 527 -59.37 52.58 50.74
CA TRP A 527 -58.52 51.84 49.82
C TRP A 527 -57.39 51.13 50.56
N ASN A 528 -57.09 49.89 50.19
CA ASN A 528 -56.05 49.09 50.83
C ASN A 528 -55.20 48.34 49.79
N ILE A 529 -53.90 48.24 50.06
CA ILE A 529 -52.99 47.31 49.37
C ILE A 529 -52.48 46.28 50.37
N ASN A 530 -52.58 44.99 50.04
CA ASN A 530 -51.99 43.92 50.82
C ASN A 530 -50.46 43.92 50.64
N SER A 531 -49.72 43.99 51.75
CA SER A 531 -48.27 44.16 51.73
C SER A 531 -47.50 42.96 51.16
N THR A 532 -48.11 41.78 51.08
CA THR A 532 -47.44 40.55 50.64
C THR A 532 -47.98 40.08 49.29
N SER A 533 -49.29 40.11 49.07
CA SER A 533 -49.86 39.70 47.78
C SER A 533 -49.89 40.83 46.75
N GLY A 534 -49.79 42.09 47.17
CA GLY A 534 -49.99 43.24 46.27
C GLY A 534 -51.46 43.52 45.91
N GLU A 535 -52.42 42.79 46.50
CA GLU A 535 -53.86 42.93 46.23
C GLU A 535 -54.40 44.33 46.55
N LEU A 536 -55.10 44.96 45.61
CA LEU A 536 -55.73 46.28 45.71
C LEU A 536 -57.24 46.14 45.89
N THR A 537 -57.75 46.57 47.04
CA THR A 537 -59.19 46.57 47.34
C THR A 537 -59.71 47.95 47.71
N ALA A 538 -60.95 48.24 47.33
CA ALA A 538 -61.68 49.45 47.71
C ALA A 538 -62.99 49.10 48.43
N THR A 539 -63.34 49.83 49.49
CA THR A 539 -64.56 49.61 50.28
C THR A 539 -65.33 50.90 50.51
N GLY A 540 -66.65 50.83 50.69
CA GLY A 540 -67.45 51.98 51.13
C GLY A 540 -67.65 53.10 50.09
N ILE A 541 -67.47 52.79 48.80
CA ILE A 541 -67.88 53.68 47.71
C ILE A 541 -69.33 53.34 47.38
N GLY A 542 -70.26 54.12 47.94
CA GLY A 542 -71.69 53.80 47.97
C GLY A 542 -72.50 54.32 46.78
N LEU A 543 -73.81 54.07 46.83
CA LEU A 543 -74.76 54.42 45.77
C LEU A 543 -74.71 55.92 45.43
N GLY A 544 -74.46 56.25 44.16
CA GLY A 544 -74.47 57.63 43.65
C GLY A 544 -73.25 58.51 43.99
N SER A 545 -72.11 57.94 44.36
CA SER A 545 -70.80 58.65 44.37
C SER A 545 -69.71 57.99 43.52
N ASP A 546 -69.04 58.76 42.65
CA ASP A 546 -67.79 58.38 41.99
C ASP A 546 -66.61 58.47 42.96
N ALA A 547 -65.59 57.63 42.73
CA ALA A 547 -64.28 57.78 43.35
C ALA A 547 -63.24 58.13 42.30
N SER A 548 -62.45 59.19 42.53
CA SER A 548 -61.36 59.54 41.62
C SER A 548 -60.17 60.18 42.34
N GLY A 549 -58.97 59.94 41.83
CA GLY A 549 -57.73 60.53 42.33
C GLY A 549 -56.49 59.73 41.94
N THR A 550 -55.45 59.77 42.76
CA THR A 550 -54.16 59.12 42.46
C THR A 550 -53.79 58.08 43.52
N LEU A 551 -53.20 56.97 43.08
CA LEU A 551 -52.60 55.91 43.89
C LEU A 551 -51.11 55.82 43.57
N THR A 552 -50.23 56.01 44.55
CA THR A 552 -48.80 55.68 44.41
C THR A 552 -48.51 54.37 45.14
N VAL A 553 -48.03 53.37 44.41
CA VAL A 553 -47.62 52.07 44.94
C VAL A 553 -46.11 52.00 45.00
N THR A 554 -45.57 51.50 46.10
CA THR A 554 -44.14 51.32 46.32
C THR A 554 -43.85 49.85 46.59
N ALA A 555 -43.03 49.22 45.75
CA ALA A 555 -42.43 47.92 46.01
C ALA A 555 -41.11 48.13 46.75
N THR A 556 -40.91 47.40 47.86
CA THR A 556 -39.71 47.45 48.70
C THR A 556 -39.16 46.04 48.89
N ASP A 557 -37.85 45.87 48.67
CA ASP A 557 -37.16 44.61 48.91
C ASP A 557 -36.85 44.38 50.41
N ALA A 558 -36.18 43.26 50.71
CA ALA A 558 -35.78 42.90 52.09
C ALA A 558 -34.67 43.83 52.64
N HIS A 559 -34.00 44.58 51.78
CA HIS A 559 -32.87 45.47 52.07
C HIS A 559 -33.26 46.96 52.09
N ALA A 560 -34.56 47.25 51.99
CA ALA A 560 -35.19 48.57 52.05
C ALA A 560 -34.91 49.50 50.86
N THR A 561 -34.49 48.98 49.71
CA THR A 561 -34.60 49.73 48.45
C THR A 561 -36.03 49.70 47.95
N ALA A 562 -36.46 50.76 47.28
CA ALA A 562 -37.85 50.88 46.86
C ALA A 562 -38.01 51.58 45.51
N THR A 563 -38.97 51.09 44.73
CA THR A 563 -39.42 51.72 43.48
C THR A 563 -40.91 52.00 43.56
N SER A 564 -41.31 53.21 43.14
CA SER A 564 -42.70 53.64 43.19
C SER A 564 -43.27 53.91 41.79
N GLN A 565 -44.55 53.56 41.59
CA GLN A 565 -45.33 53.91 40.40
C GLN A 565 -46.64 54.59 40.84
N THR A 566 -47.03 55.65 40.14
CA THR A 566 -48.30 56.35 40.37
C THR A 566 -49.31 56.02 39.29
N PHE A 567 -50.55 55.79 39.70
CA PHE A 567 -51.71 55.47 38.89
C PHE A 567 -52.79 56.52 39.11
N ASN A 568 -53.45 57.00 38.06
CA ASN A 568 -54.74 57.65 38.25
C ASN A 568 -55.80 56.56 38.42
N VAL A 569 -56.70 56.73 39.37
CA VAL A 569 -57.75 55.76 39.63
C VAL A 569 -59.10 56.43 39.53
N TRP A 570 -60.02 55.79 38.83
CA TRP A 570 -61.42 56.16 38.76
C TRP A 570 -62.31 54.94 39.04
N ILE A 571 -63.37 55.12 39.81
CA ILE A 571 -64.43 54.13 39.94
C ILE A 571 -65.78 54.84 39.85
N GLY A 572 -66.67 54.31 39.00
CA GLY A 572 -68.01 54.82 38.74
C GLY A 572 -69.02 54.56 39.84
N HIS A 573 -70.27 54.92 39.53
CA HIS A 573 -71.40 54.87 40.45
C HIS A 573 -71.98 53.45 40.56
N SER A 574 -72.05 52.86 41.76
CA SER A 574 -72.94 51.71 41.97
C SER A 574 -74.39 52.19 41.97
N ASN A 575 -75.22 51.81 41.01
CA ASN A 575 -76.67 51.85 41.13
C ASN A 575 -77.25 50.65 40.39
N SER A 576 -78.18 49.94 41.00
CA SER A 576 -78.77 48.70 40.45
C SER A 576 -79.74 48.92 39.26
N GLY A 577 -79.41 49.84 38.34
CA GLY A 577 -80.14 50.06 37.09
C GLY A 577 -79.89 51.44 36.42
N SER A 578 -79.14 51.43 35.31
CA SER A 578 -79.23 52.36 34.17
C SER A 578 -78.67 53.79 34.30
N ALA A 579 -77.59 54.02 35.05
CA ALA A 579 -76.73 55.17 34.73
C ALA A 579 -75.80 54.72 33.60
N ASN A 580 -75.66 55.54 32.56
CA ASN A 580 -74.67 55.32 31.52
C ASN A 580 -73.62 56.41 31.72
N ASP A 581 -72.43 56.03 32.16
CA ASP A 581 -71.33 56.94 32.38
C ASP A 581 -70.49 57.04 31.11
N THR A 582 -69.93 58.23 30.85
CA THR A 582 -68.94 58.41 29.79
C THR A 582 -67.68 58.93 30.43
N MET A 583 -66.65 58.09 30.46
CA MET A 583 -65.38 58.39 31.07
C MET A 583 -64.30 58.54 30.00
N ILE A 584 -63.52 59.60 30.11
CA ILE A 584 -62.34 59.83 29.27
C ILE A 584 -61.16 60.09 30.21
N LEU A 585 -60.19 59.17 30.21
CA LEU A 585 -59.01 59.27 31.05
C LEU A 585 -58.04 60.33 30.50
N SER A 586 -57.32 61.00 31.41
CA SER A 586 -56.43 62.13 31.08
C SER A 586 -54.94 61.73 31.10
N SER A 587 -54.08 62.59 30.55
CA SER A 587 -52.76 62.26 29.98
C SER A 587 -51.59 61.97 30.94
N THR A 588 -51.76 61.20 32.03
CA THR A 588 -50.61 60.72 32.84
C THR A 588 -50.78 59.26 33.27
N ASN A 589 -50.13 58.37 32.53
CA ASN A 589 -50.36 56.93 32.58
C ASN A 589 -49.32 56.24 33.47
N PRO A 590 -49.66 55.11 34.13
CA PRO A 590 -50.85 54.27 33.92
C PRO A 590 -52.14 54.72 34.63
N ASN A 591 -53.32 54.36 34.08
CA ASN A 591 -54.63 54.63 34.69
C ASN A 591 -55.37 53.32 35.04
N ILE A 592 -56.15 53.32 36.13
CA ILE A 592 -57.02 52.22 36.56
C ILE A 592 -58.45 52.75 36.61
N ALA A 593 -59.39 52.12 35.92
CA ALA A 593 -60.73 52.65 35.80
C ALA A 593 -61.82 51.58 35.78
N ASP A 594 -62.85 51.72 36.60
CA ASP A 594 -63.93 50.73 36.76
C ASP A 594 -65.31 51.41 36.61
N GLY A 595 -66.11 50.99 35.61
CA GLY A 595 -67.45 51.50 35.28
C GLY A 595 -68.54 51.13 36.29
N ARG A 596 -68.37 49.98 36.96
CA ARG A 596 -69.36 49.34 37.84
C ARG A 596 -70.60 48.79 37.16
N ALA A 597 -71.74 49.46 37.25
CA ALA A 597 -73.02 48.91 36.83
C ALA A 597 -73.75 49.97 36.00
N GLY A 598 -74.05 49.65 34.75
CA GLY A 598 -74.47 50.63 33.77
C GLY A 598 -74.01 50.25 32.38
N ALA A 599 -74.64 50.81 31.35
CA ALA A 599 -74.12 50.66 29.99
C ALA A 599 -73.16 51.83 29.71
N ASP A 600 -71.88 51.62 29.99
CA ASP A 600 -70.89 52.69 30.12
C ASP A 600 -70.01 52.84 28.87
N GLY A 601 -69.52 54.06 28.65
CA GLY A 601 -68.54 54.38 27.63
C GLY A 601 -67.20 54.74 28.27
N LEU A 602 -66.27 53.78 28.31
CA LEU A 602 -64.98 53.94 28.97
C LEU A 602 -63.88 54.13 27.91
N THR A 603 -63.27 55.31 27.90
CA THR A 603 -62.18 55.65 26.98
C THR A 603 -60.91 55.96 27.75
N GLY A 604 -59.87 55.19 27.46
CA GLY A 604 -58.52 55.35 27.96
C GLY A 604 -57.79 56.52 27.32
N SER A 605 -56.48 56.41 27.29
CA SER A 605 -55.50 57.45 27.00
C SER A 605 -54.40 56.88 26.11
N SER A 606 -53.34 57.65 25.83
CA SER A 606 -52.27 57.19 24.94
C SER A 606 -51.15 56.40 25.65
N GLY A 607 -51.45 55.61 26.68
CA GLY A 607 -50.49 54.72 27.31
C GLY A 607 -51.17 53.84 28.35
N VAL A 608 -50.42 52.90 28.93
CA VAL A 608 -50.97 51.71 29.62
C VAL A 608 -52.15 52.01 30.56
N ASP A 609 -53.32 51.54 30.16
CA ASP A 609 -54.57 51.67 30.90
C ASP A 609 -55.09 50.30 31.38
N TYR A 610 -55.80 50.31 32.51
CA TYR A 610 -56.42 49.15 33.15
C TYR A 610 -57.90 49.46 33.32
N ILE A 611 -58.75 48.99 32.39
CA ILE A 611 -60.15 49.40 32.28
C ILE A 611 -61.09 48.21 32.52
N PHE A 612 -62.04 48.39 33.43
CA PHE A 612 -63.10 47.45 33.79
C PHE A 612 -64.45 48.06 33.42
N GLY A 613 -65.23 47.38 32.57
CA GLY A 613 -66.61 47.75 32.23
C GLY A 613 -67.54 47.58 33.43
N GLY A 614 -67.59 46.35 33.94
CA GLY A 614 -68.30 46.01 35.16
C GLY A 614 -69.53 45.17 34.86
N GLY A 615 -70.70 45.75 34.74
CA GLY A 615 -71.93 45.02 34.45
C GLY A 615 -72.95 45.86 33.70
N ASP A 616 -73.84 45.18 32.98
CA ASP A 616 -74.57 45.69 31.81
C ASP A 616 -73.62 45.86 30.60
N ASN A 617 -74.11 46.42 29.48
CA ASN A 617 -73.42 46.38 28.19
C ASN A 617 -72.53 47.61 27.99
N ASP A 618 -71.22 47.42 28.01
CA ASP A 618 -70.23 48.50 27.97
C ASP A 618 -69.62 48.74 26.59
N THR A 619 -69.05 49.91 26.38
CA THR A 619 -68.19 50.25 25.25
C THR A 619 -66.84 50.71 25.77
N ILE A 620 -65.80 49.91 25.52
CA ILE A 620 -64.46 50.09 26.08
C ILE A 620 -63.46 50.41 24.96
N LYS A 621 -62.66 51.45 25.16
CA LYS A 621 -61.57 51.87 24.27
C LYS A 621 -60.30 52.05 25.08
N GLY A 622 -59.25 51.28 24.81
CA GLY A 622 -57.92 51.53 25.38
C GLY A 622 -57.31 52.84 24.84
N LEU A 623 -57.50 53.08 23.54
CA LEU A 623 -56.67 53.97 22.72
C LEU A 623 -55.26 53.39 22.63
N GLY A 624 -54.20 54.20 22.52
CA GLY A 624 -52.86 53.67 22.26
C GLY A 624 -52.15 53.27 23.54
N GLY A 625 -51.62 52.07 23.66
CA GLY A 625 -50.98 51.62 24.90
C GLY A 625 -50.81 50.11 24.87
N ALA A 626 -50.29 49.54 25.94
CA ALA A 626 -50.39 48.08 26.13
C ALA A 626 -51.47 47.86 27.16
N ASP A 627 -52.72 48.11 26.77
CA ASP A 627 -53.81 48.28 27.71
C ASP A 627 -54.38 46.94 28.15
N TRP A 628 -54.98 46.93 29.33
CA TRP A 628 -55.61 45.76 29.92
C TRP A 628 -57.09 46.09 30.08
N LEU A 629 -57.94 45.35 29.39
CA LEU A 629 -59.37 45.63 29.25
C LEU A 629 -60.18 44.45 29.78
N SER A 630 -61.27 44.73 30.48
CA SER A 630 -62.21 43.73 30.97
C SER A 630 -63.62 44.28 30.81
N GLY A 631 -64.52 43.52 30.19
CA GLY A 631 -65.90 43.90 29.95
C GLY A 631 -66.77 43.67 31.17
N GLY A 632 -66.60 42.51 31.80
CA GLY A 632 -67.39 42.07 32.93
C GLY A 632 -68.66 41.35 32.49
N ALA A 633 -69.82 41.83 32.94
CA ALA A 633 -71.09 41.15 32.77
C ALA A 633 -72.03 41.91 31.82
N GLY A 634 -72.04 41.56 30.55
CA GLY A 634 -72.94 42.18 29.58
C GLY A 634 -72.72 41.63 28.18
N ASP A 635 -73.29 42.31 27.19
CA ASP A 635 -72.77 42.25 25.82
C ASP A 635 -71.83 43.45 25.62
N ASP A 636 -70.52 43.26 25.80
CA ASP A 636 -69.55 44.35 25.84
C ASP A 636 -68.89 44.60 24.49
N HIS A 637 -68.62 45.87 24.16
CA HIS A 637 -68.04 46.30 22.90
C HIS A 637 -66.63 46.87 23.10
N PHE A 638 -65.60 46.12 22.73
CA PHE A 638 -64.20 46.55 22.73
C PHE A 638 -63.86 47.22 21.40
N ARG A 639 -63.69 48.54 21.39
CA ARG A 639 -63.66 49.35 20.18
C ARG A 639 -62.25 49.88 19.84
N PHE A 640 -61.83 49.61 18.62
CA PHE A 640 -60.55 50.02 18.04
C PHE A 640 -60.80 50.95 16.84
N GLU A 641 -60.25 52.15 16.86
CA GLU A 641 -60.52 53.23 15.90
C GLU A 641 -59.33 53.56 15.00
N ALA A 642 -58.10 53.26 15.45
CA ALA A 642 -56.86 53.49 14.71
C ALA A 642 -55.86 52.33 14.91
N VAL A 643 -54.89 52.21 13.99
CA VAL A 643 -53.76 51.24 14.14
C VAL A 643 -52.94 51.53 15.40
N SER A 644 -52.85 52.80 15.78
CA SER A 644 -52.14 53.23 16.98
C SER A 644 -52.78 52.74 18.27
N ASP A 645 -54.02 52.25 18.24
CA ASP A 645 -54.72 51.84 19.44
C ASP A 645 -54.07 50.56 19.99
N SER A 646 -53.84 49.56 19.14
CA SER A 646 -53.16 48.35 19.59
C SER A 646 -52.16 47.85 18.57
N THR A 647 -50.89 47.83 18.93
CA THR A 647 -49.76 47.46 18.07
C THR A 647 -48.97 46.30 18.66
N ARG A 648 -48.12 45.60 17.91
CA ARG A 648 -47.34 44.51 18.53
C ARG A 648 -46.35 44.93 19.62
N ALA A 649 -45.86 46.17 19.59
CA ALA A 649 -44.96 46.67 20.63
C ALA A 649 -45.72 47.07 21.91
N ALA A 650 -47.02 47.34 21.78
CA ALA A 650 -47.92 47.76 22.83
C ALA A 650 -49.32 47.33 22.40
N PHE A 651 -49.63 46.06 22.68
CA PHE A 651 -50.89 45.45 22.29
C PHE A 651 -51.82 45.44 23.49
N ASP A 652 -53.10 45.61 23.21
CA ASP A 652 -54.16 45.53 24.19
C ASP A 652 -54.50 44.08 24.48
N THR A 653 -54.76 43.83 25.75
CA THR A 653 -55.11 42.53 26.29
C THR A 653 -56.51 42.60 26.89
N ILE A 654 -57.44 41.81 26.34
CA ILE A 654 -58.79 41.66 26.87
C ILE A 654 -58.82 40.40 27.75
N LEU A 655 -59.27 40.55 28.99
CA LEU A 655 -59.09 39.54 30.03
C LEU A 655 -60.21 38.50 30.13
N ASP A 656 -61.44 38.88 29.79
CA ASP A 656 -62.65 38.13 30.11
C ASP A 656 -63.61 38.00 28.92
N PHE A 657 -63.10 38.20 27.70
CA PHE A 657 -63.90 38.21 26.47
C PHE A 657 -64.81 36.98 26.36
N GLN A 658 -66.12 37.20 26.39
CA GLN A 658 -67.15 36.19 26.30
C GLN A 658 -67.58 35.99 24.85
N HIS A 659 -66.94 35.04 24.18
CA HIS A 659 -67.45 34.53 22.91
C HIS A 659 -68.85 33.94 23.12
N GLY A 660 -69.76 34.03 22.15
CA GLY A 660 -70.88 33.11 22.25
C GLY A 660 -71.84 32.93 21.10
N THR A 661 -72.88 32.15 21.43
CA THR A 661 -73.84 31.53 20.51
C THR A 661 -75.29 31.70 20.95
N ALA A 662 -75.53 32.47 22.03
CA ALA A 662 -76.85 32.72 22.64
C ALA A 662 -77.33 34.16 22.33
N ALA A 663 -78.29 34.69 23.08
CA ALA A 663 -78.94 35.98 22.80
C ALA A 663 -78.53 37.14 23.75
N THR A 664 -77.72 36.87 24.79
CA THR A 664 -77.23 37.83 25.80
C THR A 664 -75.98 37.24 26.49
N GLY A 665 -75.02 38.08 26.91
CA GLY A 665 -73.71 37.70 27.46
C GLY A 665 -72.62 37.48 26.39
N HIS A 666 -72.63 38.29 25.32
CA HIS A 666 -71.78 38.17 24.13
C HIS A 666 -70.99 39.44 23.87
N ASP A 667 -69.67 39.31 23.90
CA ASP A 667 -68.78 40.44 23.65
C ASP A 667 -68.44 40.58 22.17
N PHE A 668 -68.11 41.81 21.78
CA PHE A 668 -67.80 42.19 20.41
C PHE A 668 -66.48 42.94 20.35
N ILE A 669 -65.69 42.62 19.33
CA ILE A 669 -64.54 43.42 18.91
C ILE A 669 -65.00 44.33 17.78
N ASP A 670 -65.12 45.61 18.10
CA ASP A 670 -65.60 46.66 17.23
C ASP A 670 -64.43 47.35 16.53
N PHE A 671 -64.46 47.43 15.21
CA PHE A 671 -63.53 48.23 14.43
C PHE A 671 -64.24 49.39 13.77
N ALA A 672 -63.70 50.61 13.95
CA ALA A 672 -64.30 51.79 13.34
C ALA A 672 -64.32 51.69 11.82
N SER A 673 -65.42 52.15 11.21
CA SER A 673 -65.58 52.19 9.75
C SER A 673 -64.43 52.88 8.98
N ALA A 674 -63.70 53.79 9.62
CA ALA A 674 -62.54 54.48 9.05
C ALA A 674 -61.35 53.55 8.75
N LEU A 675 -61.27 52.37 9.38
CA LEU A 675 -60.22 51.36 9.17
C LEU A 675 -60.43 50.53 7.89
N ALA A 676 -61.58 50.68 7.24
CA ALA A 676 -61.92 50.05 5.96
C ALA A 676 -61.79 48.50 5.97
N LEU A 677 -62.02 47.83 7.09
CA LEU A 677 -62.04 46.38 7.18
C LEU A 677 -63.32 45.84 6.51
N THR A 678 -63.20 44.80 5.70
CA THR A 678 -64.30 44.33 4.84
C THR A 678 -64.66 42.85 4.99
N ALA A 679 -63.79 42.05 5.59
CA ALA A 679 -64.03 40.61 5.76
C ALA A 679 -63.16 40.01 6.88
N THR A 680 -63.56 38.82 7.33
CA THR A 680 -62.71 37.94 8.16
C THR A 680 -61.89 36.99 7.27
N GLY A 681 -60.65 36.69 7.63
CA GLY A 681 -59.72 35.84 6.89
C GLY A 681 -58.93 34.89 7.77
N THR A 682 -57.86 34.29 7.23
CA THR A 682 -56.92 33.45 7.99
C THR A 682 -55.51 34.02 7.93
N VAL A 683 -54.75 33.88 9.01
CA VAL A 683 -53.32 34.16 9.01
C VAL A 683 -52.60 33.02 8.29
N SER A 684 -51.91 33.30 7.18
CA SER A 684 -51.21 32.30 6.37
C SER A 684 -49.73 32.63 6.25
N GLY A 685 -48.88 31.71 6.71
CA GLY A 685 -47.42 31.90 6.68
C GLY A 685 -46.95 33.15 7.44
N GLY A 686 -47.67 33.55 8.49
CA GLY A 686 -47.37 34.76 9.27
C GLY A 686 -47.77 36.08 8.60
N ASN A 687 -48.62 36.05 7.57
CA ASN A 687 -49.17 37.24 6.91
C ASN A 687 -50.70 37.27 6.94
N LEU A 688 -51.27 38.48 6.97
CA LEU A 688 -52.70 38.75 6.93
C LEU A 688 -53.06 39.61 5.71
N ALA A 689 -54.13 39.25 4.99
CA ALA A 689 -54.56 39.95 3.79
C ALA A 689 -55.04 41.39 4.08
N ALA A 690 -54.91 42.29 3.10
CA ALA A 690 -55.38 43.66 3.19
C ALA A 690 -56.85 43.76 3.60
N HIS A 691 -57.21 44.71 4.47
CA HIS A 691 -58.58 44.99 4.90
C HIS A 691 -59.33 43.79 5.51
N THR A 692 -58.60 42.89 6.19
CA THR A 692 -59.18 41.69 6.84
C THR A 692 -58.83 41.57 8.32
N VAL A 693 -59.69 40.87 9.06
CA VAL A 693 -59.48 40.45 10.45
C VAL A 693 -59.31 38.94 10.51
N ALA A 694 -58.35 38.43 11.27
CA ALA A 694 -58.16 37.00 11.52
C ALA A 694 -57.72 36.78 12.96
N TRP A 695 -57.89 35.55 13.46
CA TRP A 695 -57.46 35.19 14.81
C TRP A 695 -56.79 33.83 14.82
N GLN A 696 -55.91 33.61 15.80
CA GLN A 696 -55.19 32.34 16.00
C GLN A 696 -54.99 32.09 17.50
N SER A 697 -54.99 30.82 17.92
CA SER A 697 -54.60 30.49 19.29
C SER A 697 -53.09 30.65 19.49
N ASP A 698 -52.69 31.12 20.67
CA ASP A 698 -51.28 31.19 21.09
C ASP A 698 -50.74 29.85 21.63
N GLY A 699 -51.59 28.83 21.74
CA GLY A 699 -51.25 27.50 22.27
C GLY A 699 -51.30 27.39 23.80
N SER A 700 -51.57 28.48 24.52
CA SER A 700 -51.66 28.51 26.00
C SER A 700 -53.10 28.62 26.52
N GLY A 701 -54.08 28.60 25.62
CA GLY A 701 -55.50 28.78 25.93
C GLY A 701 -56.02 30.19 25.66
N ASN A 702 -55.19 31.07 25.10
CA ASN A 702 -55.54 32.41 24.66
C ASN A 702 -55.68 32.47 23.13
N THR A 703 -56.25 33.58 22.64
CA THR A 703 -56.41 33.86 21.22
C THR A 703 -55.86 35.23 20.89
N ILE A 704 -55.05 35.33 19.82
CA ILE A 704 -54.56 36.59 19.29
C ILE A 704 -55.38 36.96 18.05
N VAL A 705 -55.95 38.14 18.06
CA VAL A 705 -56.70 38.75 16.95
C VAL A 705 -55.77 39.72 16.22
N TYR A 706 -55.78 39.65 14.90
CA TYR A 706 -55.05 40.55 14.01
C TYR A 706 -56.01 41.22 13.05
N ALA A 707 -55.87 42.54 12.86
CA ALA A 707 -56.58 43.28 11.82
C ALA A 707 -55.58 44.03 10.94
N ASN A 708 -55.66 43.81 9.62
CA ASN A 708 -54.83 44.53 8.66
C ASN A 708 -55.65 45.63 8.00
N THR A 709 -55.31 46.88 8.34
CA THR A 709 -55.98 48.08 7.84
C THR A 709 -55.34 48.62 6.55
N GLY A 710 -54.20 48.05 6.14
CA GLY A 710 -53.42 48.46 4.97
C GLY A 710 -53.99 47.95 3.65
N ALA A 711 -53.51 48.53 2.54
CA ALA A 711 -53.94 48.19 1.18
C ALA A 711 -53.27 46.93 0.59
N SER A 712 -52.36 46.29 1.31
CA SER A 712 -51.66 45.06 0.91
C SER A 712 -51.55 44.06 2.07
N ALA A 713 -51.25 42.79 1.76
CA ALA A 713 -50.98 41.81 2.80
C ALA A 713 -49.73 42.19 3.60
N GLU A 714 -49.80 42.09 4.92
CA GLU A 714 -48.69 42.44 5.84
C GLU A 714 -48.39 41.32 6.83
N SER A 715 -47.16 41.30 7.34
CA SER A 715 -46.74 40.33 8.33
C SER A 715 -47.33 40.64 9.69
N VAL A 716 -47.91 39.63 10.34
CA VAL A 716 -48.34 39.69 11.74
C VAL A 716 -47.17 39.63 12.72
N ALA A 717 -45.92 39.78 12.26
CA ALA A 717 -44.71 39.87 13.10
C ALA A 717 -43.98 41.22 12.94
N GLY A 718 -44.27 42.03 11.91
CA GLY A 718 -43.72 43.40 11.78
C GLY A 718 -44.55 44.46 11.03
N GLY A 719 -45.78 44.18 10.62
CA GLY A 719 -46.57 45.08 9.75
C GLY A 719 -46.93 46.42 10.40
N ALA A 720 -46.84 47.51 9.64
CA ALA A 720 -47.07 48.87 10.10
C ALA A 720 -48.56 49.23 10.20
N HIS A 721 -49.44 48.45 9.55
CA HIS A 721 -50.89 48.67 9.52
C HIS A 721 -51.66 47.55 10.23
N ILE A 722 -50.96 46.76 11.05
CA ILE A 722 -51.50 45.64 11.81
C ILE A 722 -51.90 46.10 13.21
N ILE A 723 -53.17 45.88 13.53
CA ILE A 723 -53.68 45.87 14.90
C ILE A 723 -53.53 44.46 15.46
N GLU A 724 -53.02 44.31 16.67
CA GLU A 724 -52.85 43.02 17.35
C GLU A 724 -53.52 43.09 18.72
N ILE A 725 -54.44 42.18 19.05
CA ILE A 725 -55.19 42.18 20.32
C ILE A 725 -55.10 40.79 20.92
N HIS A 726 -54.82 40.71 22.22
CA HIS A 726 -54.67 39.45 22.93
C HIS A 726 -55.91 39.18 23.79
N LEU A 727 -56.57 38.05 23.58
CA LEU A 727 -57.73 37.62 24.36
C LEU A 727 -57.31 36.50 25.30
N MET A 728 -57.32 36.77 26.59
CA MET A 728 -56.95 35.78 27.60
C MET A 728 -58.09 34.79 27.85
N GLY A 729 -57.76 33.50 27.99
CA GLY A 729 -58.73 32.45 28.31
C GLY A 729 -59.75 32.11 27.21
N VAL A 730 -59.66 32.76 26.04
CA VAL A 730 -60.56 32.51 24.90
C VAL A 730 -59.95 31.46 23.97
N SER A 731 -60.66 30.35 23.80
CA SER A 731 -60.21 29.24 22.94
C SER A 731 -60.91 29.18 21.58
N THR A 732 -62.01 29.92 21.38
CA THR A 732 -62.78 29.93 20.13
C THR A 732 -63.38 31.31 19.83
N LEU A 733 -63.28 31.75 18.56
CA LEU A 733 -63.99 32.90 18.00
C LEU A 733 -64.60 32.55 16.64
N THR A 734 -65.55 33.36 16.21
CA THR A 734 -66.24 33.31 14.92
C THR A 734 -66.29 34.70 14.29
N ALA A 735 -66.70 34.77 13.03
CA ALA A 735 -66.85 36.07 12.35
C ALA A 735 -67.94 36.97 12.96
N ASN A 736 -68.85 36.42 13.78
CA ASN A 736 -69.93 37.19 14.42
C ASN A 736 -69.45 37.96 15.66
N ASP A 737 -68.29 37.60 16.20
CA ASP A 737 -67.68 38.28 17.35
C ASP A 737 -67.01 39.61 16.93
N PHE A 738 -67.10 39.98 15.64
CA PHE A 738 -66.49 41.18 15.08
C PHE A 738 -67.52 42.09 14.40
N ASN A 739 -67.49 43.37 14.75
CA ASN A 739 -68.21 44.41 14.04
C ASN A 739 -67.22 45.26 13.22
N LEU A 740 -67.11 44.97 11.92
CA LEU A 740 -66.13 45.61 11.04
C LEU A 740 -66.50 47.04 10.60
N SER A 741 -67.67 47.55 11.01
CA SER A 741 -68.20 48.85 10.60
C SER A 741 -68.84 49.63 11.75
N ALA A 742 -68.28 49.49 12.95
CA ALA A 742 -68.77 50.10 14.19
C ALA A 742 -68.67 51.63 14.22
#